data_AF-H2Q6X3-F1
#
_entry.id   AF-H2Q6X3-F1
#
_cell.length_a   1.000
_cell.length_b   1.000
_cell.length_c   1.000
_cell.angle_alpha   90.00
_cell.angle_beta   90.00
_cell.angle_gamma   90.00
#
_symmetry.space_group_name_H-M   'P 1'
#
loop_
_entity.id
_entity.type
_entity.pdbx_description
1 polymer ?
#
loop_
_entity_poly.entity_id
_entity_poly.type
_entity_poly.pdbx_seq_one_letter_code
_entity_poly.pdbx_strand_id
1 'polypeptide(L)'
;MAKSSSLNVRVVEGRALPAKDVSGSSDPYCLVKVDDEVVARTATVWRSLGPFWGEEYTVHLPLDFHQLAFYVLDEDTVGHDDIIGKISLSREAITADPRGIDSWINLSRVDPDAEVQGEICLSVQMLEDGQGRCLRCHVLQARDLAPRDISGTSDPFARVFWGSQSLETSTIKKTRFPHWDEVLELREMPGAPSPLRVELWDWDMVGKNDFLGMVEFSPKTLQQKPPNGWFRLLPFPRAEEDSGGTLGALRVKVRLIEDRVLPSQCYQPLMELLMESVQGPAEEDTASPLALLEELTLGDCRQDLATKLVKLFLGRGLAGRFLDYLTRREVARTMDPNTLFRSNSLASKSMEQFMKLVGMPYLHEVLKPVISRVFEEKKYMELDPCKMDLGRTRRISFKGALSEEQMRETSLGLLTGYLGPIVDAIVGSVGRCPPAMRLAFKQLHRRVEERFLQAEHQQDVKYLAISGFLFLRFFAPAILTPKLFDLRDQHADPQTSRSLLLLAKAVQSIGNLGQQLGQGKELWMAPLHPFLLQCVSRVRDFLDRLVDVDGDEEAGVPARALFPPSAIVREGYLLKRKEEPAGLATRFAFKKRYVWLSGETLSFSKSPEWQMRHSIPVSHIRAVERVDEGAFQLPHVMQVVTQDGTGALHTTYLQCKNVNELNQWLSALRKASAPNPNKLAACHPGAFRSARWTCCLQAERSAAGCSRTHSAVTLGDWSDPLDPDAEAQTVYRQLLLGRDQLRLKLLEDSNMDTTLEADTGACPEVLARQRAATARLLEVLADLDRAHEEFQQQEQGKAALGPLGP
;
A
#
# COMPACT_ATOMS: atom_id res chain seq x y z
N MET A 1 -1.88 -14.51 -20.37
CA MET A 1 -2.59 -13.39 -19.73
C MET A 1 -2.33 -13.50 -18.24
N ALA A 2 -1.79 -12.45 -17.62
CA ALA A 2 -1.63 -12.41 -16.17
C ALA A 2 -2.87 -11.76 -15.56
N LYS A 3 -3.41 -12.36 -14.50
CA LYS A 3 -4.48 -11.77 -13.71
C LYS A 3 -3.85 -11.01 -12.56
N SER A 4 -4.11 -9.72 -12.49
CA SER A 4 -3.65 -8.84 -11.43
C SER A 4 -4.86 -8.31 -10.67
N SER A 5 -4.81 -8.36 -9.35
CA SER A 5 -5.79 -7.70 -8.50
C SER A 5 -5.05 -6.82 -7.51
N SER A 6 -5.42 -5.54 -7.47
CA SER A 6 -4.87 -4.56 -6.55
C SER A 6 -5.99 -3.80 -5.87
N LEU A 7 -5.92 -3.74 -4.55
CA LEU A 7 -6.84 -3.04 -3.69
C LEU A 7 -6.15 -1.79 -3.15
N ASN A 8 -6.63 -0.62 -3.55
CA ASN A 8 -6.18 0.66 -3.01
C ASN A 8 -7.05 1.01 -1.81
N VAL A 9 -6.44 1.10 -0.62
CA VAL A 9 -7.09 1.35 0.65
C VAL A 9 -6.49 2.60 1.27
N ARG A 10 -7.30 3.62 1.53
CA ARG A 10 -6.92 4.79 2.30
C ARG A 10 -7.78 4.93 3.54
N VAL A 11 -7.14 4.90 4.69
CA VAL A 11 -7.76 5.18 5.99
C VAL A 11 -7.58 6.66 6.26
N VAL A 12 -8.64 7.45 6.07
CA VAL A 12 -8.53 8.92 6.06
C VAL A 12 -8.57 9.46 7.48
N GLU A 13 -9.72 9.36 8.13
CA GLU A 13 -9.96 9.97 9.45
C GLU A 13 -11.13 9.29 10.16
N GLY A 14 -11.12 9.32 11.49
CA GLY A 14 -12.22 8.88 12.35
C GLY A 14 -12.97 10.08 12.92
N ARG A 15 -14.22 9.87 13.34
CA ARG A 15 -15.01 10.88 14.06
C ARG A 15 -15.88 10.24 15.13
N ALA A 16 -16.09 10.99 16.20
CA ALA A 16 -16.97 10.61 17.31
C ALA A 16 -16.68 9.21 17.86
N LEU A 17 -15.40 8.84 17.93
CA LEU A 17 -14.99 7.58 18.55
C LEU A 17 -15.27 7.65 20.06
N PRO A 18 -15.68 6.54 20.69
CA PRO A 18 -15.87 6.48 22.13
C PRO A 18 -14.52 6.64 22.86
N ALA A 19 -14.54 7.33 24.00
CA ALA A 19 -13.40 7.34 24.91
C ALA A 19 -13.29 5.99 25.63
N LYS A 20 -12.11 5.40 25.57
CA LYS A 20 -11.78 4.12 26.21
C LYS A 20 -10.81 4.30 27.38
N ASP A 21 -10.00 5.36 27.34
CA ASP A 21 -9.13 5.75 28.45
C ASP A 21 -9.88 6.38 29.62
N VAL A 22 -9.34 6.19 30.82
CA VAL A 22 -9.71 6.95 32.04
C VAL A 22 -9.52 8.47 31.87
N SER A 23 -8.68 8.88 30.92
CA SER A 23 -8.41 10.29 30.60
C SER A 23 -9.59 10.98 29.90
N GLY A 24 -10.59 10.23 29.44
CA GLY A 24 -11.68 10.74 28.61
C GLY A 24 -11.32 10.87 27.12
N SER A 25 -10.26 10.22 26.67
CA SER A 25 -9.85 10.11 25.26
C SER A 25 -9.69 8.65 24.83
N SER A 26 -9.12 8.47 23.64
CA SER A 26 -8.60 7.21 23.13
C SER A 26 -7.30 7.50 22.39
N ASP A 27 -6.47 6.49 22.22
CA ASP A 27 -5.27 6.41 21.41
C ASP A 27 -5.54 5.54 20.15
N PRO A 28 -6.44 5.96 19.24
CA PRO A 28 -6.93 5.09 18.19
C PRO A 28 -5.90 4.78 17.10
N TYR A 29 -5.93 3.53 16.65
CA TYR A 29 -5.32 3.07 15.40
C TYR A 29 -6.27 2.13 14.65
N CYS A 30 -5.99 1.87 13.37
CA CYS A 30 -6.81 1.05 12.51
C CYS A 30 -6.02 -0.12 11.94
N LEU A 31 -6.54 -1.35 12.08
CA LEU A 31 -6.05 -2.53 11.37
C LEU A 31 -6.88 -2.73 10.10
N VAL A 32 -6.19 -2.89 8.98
CA VAL A 32 -6.78 -3.29 7.69
C VAL A 32 -6.55 -4.78 7.53
N LYS A 33 -7.64 -5.55 7.42
CA LYS A 33 -7.61 -7.00 7.20
C LYS A 33 -8.21 -7.37 5.85
N VAL A 34 -7.59 -8.30 5.15
CA VAL A 34 -8.13 -8.96 3.95
C VAL A 34 -8.27 -10.44 4.27
N ASP A 35 -9.48 -10.98 4.23
CA ASP A 35 -9.77 -12.38 4.61
C ASP A 35 -9.04 -12.80 5.90
N ASP A 36 -9.23 -12.01 6.96
CA ASP A 36 -8.68 -12.21 8.31
C ASP A 36 -7.16 -11.98 8.46
N GLU A 37 -6.43 -11.80 7.36
CA GLU A 37 -5.03 -11.40 7.39
C GLU A 37 -4.87 -9.89 7.58
N VAL A 38 -4.22 -9.48 8.66
CA VAL A 38 -3.87 -8.06 8.88
C VAL A 38 -2.83 -7.62 7.84
N VAL A 39 -3.24 -6.90 6.81
CA VAL A 39 -2.34 -6.43 5.74
C VAL A 39 -1.70 -5.09 6.07
N ALA A 40 -2.33 -4.26 6.90
CA ALA A 40 -1.76 -2.99 7.35
C ALA A 40 -2.29 -2.57 8.73
N ARG A 41 -1.53 -1.71 9.41
CA ARG A 41 -1.92 -1.01 10.64
C ARG A 41 -1.59 0.47 10.49
N THR A 42 -2.52 1.37 10.79
CA THR A 42 -2.20 2.80 10.85
C THR A 42 -1.34 3.13 12.08
N ALA A 43 -0.61 4.23 12.03
CA ALA A 43 0.02 4.79 13.20
C ALA A 43 -1.05 5.25 14.21
N THR A 44 -0.68 5.16 15.48
CA THR A 44 -1.55 5.50 16.60
C THR A 44 -1.63 7.00 16.75
N VAL A 45 -2.85 7.52 16.87
CA VAL A 45 -3.08 8.95 17.10
C VAL A 45 -3.46 9.14 18.55
N TRP A 46 -2.49 9.55 19.36
CA TRP A 46 -2.65 9.68 20.80
C TRP A 46 -3.68 10.75 21.19
N ARG A 47 -4.55 10.40 22.15
CA ARG A 47 -5.53 11.25 22.83
C ARG A 47 -6.49 11.97 21.89
N SER A 48 -7.12 11.22 20.99
CA SER A 48 -8.06 11.73 20.00
C SER A 48 -9.30 10.86 19.83
N LEU A 49 -10.46 11.51 19.76
CA LEU A 49 -11.74 10.88 19.37
C LEU A 49 -12.11 11.19 17.91
N GLY A 50 -11.27 11.97 17.23
CA GLY A 50 -11.39 12.34 15.82
C GLY A 50 -10.02 12.26 15.12
N PRO A 51 -9.39 11.08 15.09
CA PRO A 51 -8.03 10.92 14.57
C PRO A 51 -7.95 11.15 13.07
N PHE A 52 -6.87 11.79 12.61
CA PHE A 52 -6.51 11.84 11.20
C PHE A 52 -5.29 10.95 10.96
N TRP A 53 -5.43 9.95 10.08
CA TRP A 53 -4.33 9.08 9.66
C TRP A 53 -3.84 9.48 8.27
N GLY A 54 -4.76 9.54 7.30
CA GLY A 54 -4.45 9.86 5.91
C GLY A 54 -3.56 8.82 5.21
N GLU A 55 -3.36 7.65 5.83
CA GLU A 55 -2.46 6.59 5.36
C GLU A 55 -3.10 5.78 4.23
N GLU A 56 -2.31 5.51 3.19
CA GLU A 56 -2.73 4.83 1.96
C GLU A 56 -1.89 3.57 1.74
N TYR A 57 -2.57 2.50 1.35
CA TYR A 57 -1.99 1.17 1.13
C TYR A 57 -2.50 0.64 -0.21
N THR A 58 -1.58 0.21 -1.05
CA THR A 58 -1.91 -0.61 -2.22
C THR A 58 -1.63 -2.07 -1.84
N VAL A 59 -2.62 -2.94 -1.95
CA VAL A 59 -2.47 -4.36 -1.61
C VAL A 59 -2.70 -5.18 -2.86
N HIS A 60 -1.69 -5.91 -3.30
CA HIS A 60 -1.81 -6.90 -4.37
C HIS A 60 -2.31 -8.20 -3.76
N LEU A 61 -3.37 -8.77 -4.34
CA LEU A 61 -4.11 -9.89 -3.77
C LEU A 61 -4.45 -10.92 -4.86
N PRO A 62 -4.75 -12.17 -4.49
CA PRO A 62 -5.50 -13.08 -5.36
C PRO A 62 -6.87 -12.51 -5.78
N LEU A 63 -7.42 -12.98 -6.90
CA LEU A 63 -8.70 -12.51 -7.45
C LEU A 63 -9.93 -12.89 -6.61
N ASP A 64 -9.77 -13.82 -5.68
CA ASP A 64 -10.84 -14.47 -4.95
C ASP A 64 -10.86 -14.07 -3.47
N PHE A 65 -10.38 -12.88 -3.13
CA PHE A 65 -10.59 -12.37 -1.77
C PHE A 65 -12.08 -12.08 -1.52
N HIS A 66 -12.56 -12.26 -0.29
CA HIS A 66 -14.00 -12.16 0.00
C HIS A 66 -14.35 -10.90 0.77
N GLN A 67 -13.55 -10.55 1.78
CA GLN A 67 -13.86 -9.46 2.69
C GLN A 67 -12.65 -8.58 2.99
N LEU A 68 -12.88 -7.26 2.98
CA LEU A 68 -12.00 -6.24 3.52
C LEU A 68 -12.61 -5.74 4.83
N ALA A 69 -11.85 -5.76 5.92
CA ALA A 69 -12.30 -5.27 7.21
C ALA A 69 -11.36 -4.22 7.79
N PHE A 70 -11.94 -3.23 8.47
CA PHE A 70 -11.24 -2.20 9.22
C PHE A 70 -11.60 -2.35 10.69
N TYR A 71 -10.63 -2.63 11.55
CA TYR A 71 -10.82 -2.63 12.99
C TYR A 71 -10.22 -1.37 13.54
N VAL A 72 -10.98 -0.62 14.32
CA VAL A 72 -10.46 0.51 15.08
C VAL A 72 -10.25 0.02 16.50
N LEU A 73 -9.03 0.21 17.02
CA LEU A 73 -8.63 -0.20 18.36
C LEU A 73 -8.03 1.00 19.09
N ASP A 74 -8.07 0.94 20.41
CA ASP A 74 -7.40 1.83 21.33
C ASP A 74 -6.06 1.23 21.75
N GLU A 75 -4.94 1.92 21.55
CA GLU A 75 -3.63 1.40 21.99
C GLU A 75 -3.44 1.58 23.49
N ASP A 76 -3.39 0.46 24.22
CA ASP A 76 -3.22 0.47 25.66
C ASP A 76 -1.76 0.29 26.05
N THR A 77 -1.27 1.11 26.98
CA THR A 77 0.11 0.98 27.49
C THR A 77 0.31 -0.32 28.29
N VAL A 78 -0.77 -0.87 28.86
CA VAL A 78 -0.77 -2.09 29.67
C VAL A 78 -2.02 -2.91 29.37
N GLY A 79 -1.85 -4.12 28.85
CA GLY A 79 -2.96 -5.03 28.56
C GLY A 79 -3.09 -5.34 27.08
N HIS A 80 -4.28 -5.77 26.67
CA HIS A 80 -4.66 -5.94 25.27
C HIS A 80 -5.44 -4.71 24.84
N ASP A 81 -5.11 -4.19 23.66
CA ASP A 81 -5.76 -3.04 23.04
C ASP A 81 -7.29 -3.23 22.93
N ASP A 82 -8.04 -2.27 23.44
CA ASP A 82 -9.50 -2.28 23.41
C ASP A 82 -10.05 -2.10 21.99
N ILE A 83 -10.93 -3.02 21.57
CA ILE A 83 -11.63 -2.87 20.28
C ILE A 83 -12.70 -1.78 20.41
N ILE A 84 -12.60 -0.76 19.55
CA ILE A 84 -13.58 0.33 19.43
C ILE A 84 -14.73 -0.13 18.53
N GLY A 85 -14.43 -0.73 17.37
CA GLY A 85 -15.42 -1.26 16.44
C GLY A 85 -14.82 -1.72 15.12
N LYS A 86 -15.67 -2.27 14.23
CA LYS A 86 -15.27 -2.70 12.89
C LYS A 86 -16.16 -2.17 11.77
N ILE A 87 -15.58 -2.09 10.57
CA ILE A 87 -16.28 -1.99 9.29
C ILE A 87 -15.91 -3.23 8.48
N SER A 88 -16.88 -3.84 7.82
CA SER A 88 -16.68 -4.98 6.93
C SER A 88 -17.28 -4.67 5.57
N LEU A 89 -16.47 -4.78 4.52
CA LEU A 89 -16.86 -4.54 3.14
C LEU A 89 -16.64 -5.83 2.34
N SER A 90 -17.70 -6.35 1.74
CA SER A 90 -17.57 -7.47 0.81
C SER A 90 -16.97 -7.00 -0.51
N ARG A 91 -16.38 -7.94 -1.27
CA ARG A 91 -15.88 -7.65 -2.62
C ARG A 91 -16.98 -7.09 -3.54
N GLU A 92 -18.21 -7.59 -3.42
CA GLU A 92 -19.38 -7.11 -4.18
C GLU A 92 -19.71 -5.65 -3.83
N ALA A 93 -19.67 -5.29 -2.54
CA ALA A 93 -19.91 -3.92 -2.11
C ALA A 93 -18.84 -2.95 -2.64
N ILE A 94 -17.58 -3.36 -2.69
CA ILE A 94 -16.47 -2.54 -3.21
C ILE A 94 -16.59 -2.36 -4.74
N THR A 95 -17.04 -3.40 -5.45
CA THR A 95 -17.14 -3.41 -6.93
C THR A 95 -18.45 -2.84 -7.48
N ALA A 96 -19.42 -2.53 -6.61
CA ALA A 96 -20.70 -1.96 -7.00
C ALA A 96 -20.57 -0.60 -7.73
N ASP A 97 -19.58 0.23 -7.36
CA ASP A 97 -19.19 1.44 -8.11
C ASP A 97 -17.76 1.25 -8.66
N PRO A 98 -17.52 1.35 -9.98
CA PRO A 98 -16.18 1.27 -10.58
C PRO A 98 -15.16 2.29 -10.05
N ARG A 99 -15.62 3.40 -9.46
CA ARG A 99 -14.76 4.40 -8.81
C ARG A 99 -14.33 3.98 -7.40
N GLY A 100 -14.94 2.93 -6.86
CA GLY A 100 -14.78 2.48 -5.49
C GLY A 100 -15.62 3.29 -4.50
N ILE A 101 -15.29 3.14 -3.22
CA ILE A 101 -15.96 3.78 -2.09
C ILE A 101 -15.11 4.96 -1.63
N ASP A 102 -15.70 6.14 -1.43
CA ASP A 102 -15.13 7.29 -0.68
C ASP A 102 -16.26 7.87 0.19
N SER A 103 -16.38 7.36 1.41
CA SER A 103 -17.50 7.72 2.28
C SER A 103 -17.17 7.56 3.76
N TRP A 104 -18.00 8.20 4.58
CA TRP A 104 -18.08 7.92 6.01
C TRP A 104 -18.90 6.65 6.23
N ILE A 105 -18.33 5.68 6.94
CA ILE A 105 -18.98 4.41 7.28
C ILE A 105 -19.00 4.27 8.80
N ASN A 106 -20.16 3.95 9.36
CA ASN A 106 -20.32 3.79 10.80
C ASN A 106 -19.62 2.51 11.28
N LEU A 107 -19.01 2.59 12.46
CA LEU A 107 -18.43 1.42 13.11
C LEU A 107 -19.56 0.56 13.70
N SER A 108 -19.39 -0.75 13.56
CA SER A 108 -20.23 -1.80 14.16
C SER A 108 -19.50 -2.46 15.32
N ARG A 109 -20.24 -3.04 16.26
CA ARG A 109 -19.64 -3.84 17.35
C ARG A 109 -18.95 -5.07 16.78
N VAL A 110 -17.83 -5.43 17.38
CA VAL A 110 -17.14 -6.67 17.06
C VAL A 110 -17.75 -7.78 17.90
N ASP A 111 -18.35 -8.74 17.22
CA ASP A 111 -18.87 -9.96 17.82
C ASP A 111 -17.86 -11.08 17.60
N PRO A 112 -17.25 -11.64 18.66
CA PRO A 112 -16.27 -12.72 18.53
C PRO A 112 -16.79 -13.92 17.74
N ASP A 113 -18.07 -14.28 17.87
CA ASP A 113 -18.66 -15.43 17.16
C ASP A 113 -18.80 -15.18 15.64
N ALA A 114 -18.76 -13.92 15.21
CA ALA A 114 -18.74 -13.54 13.81
C ALA A 114 -17.33 -13.52 13.20
N GLU A 115 -16.28 -13.60 14.02
CA GLU A 115 -14.86 -13.62 13.61
C GLU A 115 -14.43 -15.06 13.29
N VAL A 116 -14.98 -15.61 12.21
CA VAL A 116 -14.71 -16.98 11.76
C VAL A 116 -13.55 -16.99 10.77
N GLN A 117 -12.58 -17.88 10.98
CA GLN A 117 -11.42 -18.08 10.12
C GLN A 117 -11.23 -19.58 9.85
N GLY A 118 -10.74 -19.92 8.66
CA GLY A 118 -10.21 -21.23 8.34
C GLY A 118 -11.09 -22.06 7.40
N GLU A 119 -10.63 -23.28 7.13
CA GLU A 119 -11.31 -24.23 6.25
C GLU A 119 -11.40 -25.60 6.94
N ILE A 120 -12.47 -26.34 6.66
CA ILE A 120 -12.66 -27.73 7.06
C ILE A 120 -12.65 -28.66 5.84
N CYS A 121 -11.98 -29.80 5.94
CA CYS A 121 -11.95 -30.84 4.93
C CYS A 121 -12.95 -31.94 5.31
N LEU A 122 -13.96 -32.15 4.46
CA LEU A 122 -15.04 -33.12 4.66
C LEU A 122 -15.16 -34.07 3.48
N SER A 123 -15.56 -35.31 3.74
CA SER A 123 -16.05 -36.25 2.73
C SER A 123 -17.39 -36.82 3.18
N VAL A 124 -18.46 -36.44 2.49
CA VAL A 124 -19.83 -36.81 2.83
C VAL A 124 -20.37 -37.84 1.85
N GLN A 125 -21.00 -38.88 2.36
CA GLN A 125 -21.66 -39.91 1.57
C GLN A 125 -23.10 -40.12 2.06
N MET A 126 -24.04 -40.18 1.12
CA MET A 126 -25.42 -40.55 1.37
C MET A 126 -25.61 -42.02 1.01
N LEU A 127 -26.08 -42.80 1.97
CA LEU A 127 -26.39 -44.23 1.81
C LEU A 127 -27.88 -44.43 2.09
N GLU A 128 -28.52 -45.32 1.34
CA GLU A 128 -29.90 -45.75 1.61
C GLU A 128 -29.90 -47.26 1.87
N ASP A 129 -30.46 -47.69 3.00
CA ASP A 129 -30.64 -49.08 3.35
C ASP A 129 -32.11 -49.37 3.75
N GLY A 130 -32.44 -50.64 4.00
CA GLY A 130 -33.79 -51.04 4.42
C GLY A 130 -34.26 -50.46 5.76
N GLN A 131 -33.39 -49.75 6.49
CA GLN A 131 -33.68 -49.11 7.77
C GLN A 131 -33.80 -47.57 7.67
N GLY A 132 -33.50 -46.97 6.51
CA GLY A 132 -33.68 -45.54 6.26
C GLY A 132 -32.54 -44.90 5.46
N ARG A 133 -32.41 -43.57 5.56
CA ARG A 133 -31.29 -42.83 4.98
C ARG A 133 -30.17 -42.70 6.02
N CYS A 134 -28.95 -43.01 5.62
CA CYS A 134 -27.76 -42.87 6.44
C CYS A 134 -26.81 -41.84 5.81
N LEU A 135 -26.43 -40.83 6.58
CA LEU A 135 -25.42 -39.86 6.22
C LEU A 135 -24.12 -40.23 6.92
N ARG A 136 -23.09 -40.53 6.13
CA ARG A 136 -21.72 -40.75 6.61
C ARG A 136 -20.91 -39.49 6.35
N CYS A 137 -20.56 -38.77 7.42
CA CYS A 137 -19.73 -37.59 7.36
C CYS A 137 -18.32 -37.93 7.85
N HIS A 138 -17.34 -37.98 6.96
CA HIS A 138 -15.94 -38.12 7.31
C HIS A 138 -15.34 -36.72 7.54
N VAL A 139 -15.08 -36.42 8.81
CA VAL A 139 -14.44 -35.19 9.26
C VAL A 139 -12.94 -35.44 9.30
N LEU A 140 -12.23 -34.99 8.25
CA LEU A 140 -10.81 -35.30 8.06
C LEU A 140 -9.93 -34.38 8.92
N GLN A 141 -9.96 -33.09 8.62
CA GLN A 141 -9.06 -32.10 9.22
C GLN A 141 -9.59 -30.68 9.01
N ALA A 142 -9.07 -29.72 9.78
CA ALA A 142 -9.26 -28.30 9.52
C ALA A 142 -7.91 -27.56 9.52
N ARG A 143 -7.87 -26.36 8.97
CA ARG A 143 -6.67 -25.51 8.96
C ARG A 143 -7.00 -24.04 9.16
N ASP A 144 -6.00 -23.32 9.66
CA ASP A 144 -6.02 -21.87 9.83
C ASP A 144 -7.21 -21.39 10.69
N LEU A 145 -7.63 -22.20 11.69
CA LEU A 145 -8.75 -21.86 12.59
C LEU A 145 -8.45 -20.60 13.40
N ALA A 146 -9.48 -19.86 13.82
CA ALA A 146 -9.30 -18.68 14.67
C ALA A 146 -8.62 -19.06 16.01
N PRO A 147 -7.63 -18.30 16.49
CA PRO A 147 -7.02 -18.55 17.80
C PRO A 147 -7.93 -17.99 18.90
N ARG A 148 -8.61 -18.85 19.67
CA ARG A 148 -9.47 -18.41 20.79
C ARG A 148 -8.77 -18.47 22.14
N ASP A 149 -7.74 -19.32 22.28
CA ASP A 149 -6.93 -19.35 23.49
C ASP A 149 -5.93 -18.19 23.56
N ILE A 150 -5.67 -17.72 24.78
CA ILE A 150 -4.56 -16.80 25.11
C ILE A 150 -3.19 -17.34 24.64
N SER A 151 -3.07 -18.66 24.47
CA SER A 151 -1.85 -19.29 23.97
C SER A 151 -1.61 -19.10 22.46
N GLY A 152 -2.55 -18.49 21.75
CA GLY A 152 -2.51 -18.31 20.30
C GLY A 152 -2.89 -19.57 19.53
N THR A 153 -3.63 -20.50 20.16
CA THR A 153 -4.15 -21.73 19.57
C THR A 153 -5.63 -21.92 19.91
N SER A 154 -6.17 -23.10 19.63
CA SER A 154 -7.48 -23.55 20.08
C SER A 154 -7.42 -25.04 20.44
N ASP A 155 -8.46 -25.54 21.11
CA ASP A 155 -8.79 -26.93 21.39
C ASP A 155 -10.00 -27.39 20.53
N PRO A 156 -9.88 -27.45 19.18
CA PRO A 156 -11.03 -27.64 18.30
C PRO A 156 -11.67 -29.04 18.36
N PHE A 157 -13.01 -29.07 18.25
CA PHE A 157 -13.82 -30.25 17.92
C PHE A 157 -14.94 -29.87 16.93
N ALA A 158 -15.44 -30.84 16.17
CA ALA A 158 -16.53 -30.64 15.22
C ALA A 158 -17.81 -31.33 15.69
N ARG A 159 -18.96 -30.68 15.49
CA ARG A 159 -20.30 -31.20 15.73
C ARG A 159 -21.06 -31.27 14.41
N VAL A 160 -21.45 -32.48 14.02
CA VAL A 160 -22.20 -32.74 12.79
C VAL A 160 -23.68 -32.90 13.13
N PHE A 161 -24.52 -32.08 12.51
CA PHE A 161 -25.97 -32.10 12.62
C PHE A 161 -26.61 -32.56 11.31
N TRP A 162 -27.54 -33.48 11.43
CA TRP A 162 -28.40 -33.87 10.32
C TRP A 162 -29.78 -34.27 10.84
N GLY A 163 -30.80 -33.51 10.43
CA GLY A 163 -32.15 -33.65 10.97
C GLY A 163 -32.19 -33.35 12.47
N SER A 164 -32.73 -34.28 13.26
CA SER A 164 -32.76 -34.18 14.72
C SER A 164 -31.56 -34.84 15.42
N GLN A 165 -30.60 -35.37 14.67
CA GLN A 165 -29.42 -36.05 15.22
C GLN A 165 -28.18 -35.15 15.18
N SER A 166 -27.31 -35.34 16.16
CA SER A 166 -25.99 -34.72 16.20
C SER A 166 -24.95 -35.66 16.79
N LEU A 167 -23.76 -35.66 16.19
CA LEU A 167 -22.57 -36.36 16.70
C LEU A 167 -21.38 -35.41 16.75
N GLU A 168 -20.41 -35.71 17.61
CA GLU A 168 -19.20 -34.89 17.81
C GLU A 168 -17.93 -35.71 17.56
N THR A 169 -16.88 -35.06 17.10
CA THR A 169 -15.53 -35.63 17.04
C THR A 169 -14.85 -35.53 18.41
N SER A 170 -13.69 -36.18 18.54
CA SER A 170 -12.78 -35.89 19.65
C SER A 170 -12.25 -34.45 19.61
N THR A 171 -11.87 -33.93 20.78
CA THR A 171 -11.21 -32.63 20.95
C THR A 171 -9.70 -32.77 20.77
N ILE A 172 -9.12 -32.00 19.84
CA ILE A 172 -7.65 -31.96 19.66
C ILE A 172 -7.12 -30.68 20.26
N LYS A 173 -6.25 -30.80 21.27
CA LYS A 173 -5.79 -29.64 22.05
C LYS A 173 -4.64 -28.88 21.40
N LYS A 174 -4.60 -27.56 21.62
CA LYS A 174 -3.50 -26.64 21.31
C LYS A 174 -3.08 -26.66 19.86
N THR A 175 -4.04 -26.61 18.95
CA THR A 175 -3.80 -26.57 17.51
C THR A 175 -4.84 -25.76 16.77
N ARG A 176 -4.41 -25.07 15.72
CA ARG A 176 -5.27 -24.42 14.71
C ARG A 176 -5.42 -25.27 13.44
N PHE A 177 -4.79 -26.46 13.45
CA PHE A 177 -4.66 -27.39 12.32
C PHE A 177 -5.00 -28.82 12.77
N PRO A 178 -6.21 -29.07 13.32
CA PRO A 178 -6.60 -30.38 13.82
C PRO A 178 -6.73 -31.39 12.68
N HIS A 179 -6.33 -32.63 12.96
CA HIS A 179 -6.51 -33.79 12.09
C HIS A 179 -7.23 -34.88 12.86
N TRP A 180 -8.56 -34.94 12.71
CA TRP A 180 -9.43 -35.88 13.41
C TRP A 180 -9.45 -37.25 12.73
N ASP A 181 -9.64 -37.28 11.42
CA ASP A 181 -9.85 -38.50 10.63
C ASP A 181 -11.00 -39.38 11.19
N GLU A 182 -12.10 -38.75 11.59
CA GLU A 182 -13.24 -39.41 12.25
C GLU A 182 -14.46 -39.50 11.33
N VAL A 183 -15.13 -40.65 11.32
CA VAL A 183 -16.34 -40.90 10.53
C VAL A 183 -17.56 -40.92 11.44
N LEU A 184 -18.45 -39.95 11.26
CA LEU A 184 -19.69 -39.82 12.02
C LEU A 184 -20.87 -40.28 11.16
N GLU A 185 -21.62 -41.26 11.65
CA GLU A 185 -22.77 -41.84 10.95
C GLU A 185 -24.08 -41.42 11.63
N LEU A 186 -24.90 -40.67 10.91
CA LEU A 186 -26.21 -40.23 11.35
C LEU A 186 -27.28 -40.96 10.53
N ARG A 187 -28.37 -41.38 11.18
CA ARG A 187 -29.48 -42.10 10.54
C ARG A 187 -30.78 -41.34 10.74
N GLU A 188 -31.44 -40.99 9.64
CA GLU A 188 -32.71 -40.29 9.69
C GLU A 188 -33.84 -41.20 9.19
N MET A 189 -34.98 -41.15 9.88
CA MET A 189 -36.20 -41.83 9.43
C MET A 189 -36.68 -41.23 8.10
N PRO A 190 -37.40 -41.98 7.26
CA PRO A 190 -37.96 -41.46 6.02
C PRO A 190 -38.82 -40.20 6.28
N GLY A 191 -38.42 -39.06 5.72
CA GLY A 191 -39.04 -37.77 5.99
C GLY A 191 -38.54 -36.67 5.06
N ALA A 192 -38.92 -35.41 5.34
CA ALA A 192 -38.44 -34.25 4.60
C ALA A 192 -36.90 -34.23 4.59
N PRO A 193 -36.27 -33.90 3.46
CA PRO A 193 -34.81 -33.94 3.36
C PRO A 193 -34.20 -32.80 4.18
N SER A 194 -33.36 -33.15 5.16
CA SER A 194 -32.73 -32.22 6.10
C SER A 194 -31.37 -31.72 5.58
N PRO A 195 -31.01 -30.44 5.83
CA PRO A 195 -29.67 -29.93 5.53
C PRO A 195 -28.64 -30.58 6.45
N LEU A 196 -27.40 -30.71 5.95
CA LEU A 196 -26.25 -31.10 6.77
C LEU A 196 -25.58 -29.83 7.28
N ARG A 197 -25.42 -29.71 8.59
CA ARG A 197 -24.64 -28.63 9.20
C ARG A 197 -23.47 -29.21 9.97
N VAL A 198 -22.29 -28.65 9.79
CA VAL A 198 -21.09 -29.01 10.56
C VAL A 198 -20.58 -27.74 11.24
N GLU A 199 -20.53 -27.76 12.55
CA GLU A 199 -20.09 -26.65 13.39
C GLU A 199 -18.75 -27.00 14.05
N LEU A 200 -17.81 -26.06 14.11
CA LEU A 200 -16.55 -26.20 14.82
C LEU A 200 -16.58 -25.32 16.06
N TRP A 201 -16.02 -25.84 17.13
CA TRP A 201 -16.02 -25.23 18.45
C TRP A 201 -14.67 -25.40 19.11
N ASP A 202 -14.25 -24.38 19.86
CA ASP A 202 -13.13 -24.46 20.77
C ASP A 202 -13.62 -25.00 22.12
N TRP A 203 -12.99 -26.04 22.63
CA TRP A 203 -13.36 -26.58 23.94
C TRP A 203 -12.70 -25.80 25.06
N ASP A 204 -13.51 -25.19 25.92
CA ASP A 204 -13.04 -24.45 27.08
C ASP A 204 -13.27 -25.23 28.37
N MET A 205 -12.22 -25.32 29.19
CA MET A 205 -12.36 -25.95 30.52
C MET A 205 -13.27 -25.14 31.46
N VAL A 206 -13.34 -23.82 31.25
CA VAL A 206 -14.12 -22.88 32.09
C VAL A 206 -14.87 -21.91 31.18
N GLY A 207 -16.20 -21.96 31.19
CA GLY A 207 -17.04 -21.04 30.40
C GLY A 207 -17.88 -21.77 29.37
N LYS A 208 -18.33 -21.03 28.36
CA LYS A 208 -18.95 -21.60 27.15
C LYS A 208 -17.84 -21.77 26.11
N ASN A 209 -17.91 -22.86 25.37
CA ASN A 209 -17.06 -23.10 24.21
C ASN A 209 -17.18 -21.97 23.19
N ASP A 210 -16.06 -21.48 22.70
CA ASP A 210 -16.01 -20.45 21.67
C ASP A 210 -16.32 -21.03 20.28
N PHE A 211 -17.13 -20.32 19.49
CA PHE A 211 -17.48 -20.77 18.16
C PHE A 211 -16.31 -20.53 17.18
N LEU A 212 -15.96 -21.54 16.39
CA LEU A 212 -14.87 -21.45 15.39
C LEU A 212 -15.38 -21.33 13.95
N GLY A 213 -16.66 -21.58 13.70
CA GLY A 213 -17.28 -21.47 12.38
C GLY A 213 -18.12 -22.68 11.99
N MET A 214 -18.86 -22.56 10.89
CA MET A 214 -19.71 -23.63 10.39
C MET A 214 -19.73 -23.74 8.86
N VAL A 215 -20.16 -24.89 8.38
CA VAL A 215 -20.59 -25.09 6.99
C VAL A 215 -21.98 -25.72 6.97
N GLU A 216 -22.81 -25.31 6.03
CA GLU A 216 -24.14 -25.88 5.83
C GLU A 216 -24.36 -26.24 4.36
N PHE A 217 -24.85 -27.45 4.13
CA PHE A 217 -25.13 -27.98 2.81
C PHE A 217 -26.62 -28.28 2.67
N SER A 218 -27.21 -27.68 1.63
CA SER A 218 -28.61 -27.92 1.32
C SER A 218 -28.87 -29.40 0.99
N PRO A 219 -30.08 -29.92 1.22
CA PRO A 219 -30.38 -31.31 0.89
C PRO A 219 -30.21 -31.63 -0.59
N LYS A 220 -30.44 -30.65 -1.48
CA LYS A 220 -30.20 -30.77 -2.92
C LYS A 220 -28.72 -31.01 -3.23
N THR A 221 -27.82 -30.30 -2.54
CA THR A 221 -26.37 -30.47 -2.67
C THR A 221 -25.95 -31.88 -2.27
N LEU A 222 -26.47 -32.38 -1.15
CA LEU A 222 -26.16 -33.72 -0.64
C LEU A 222 -26.55 -34.84 -1.60
N GLN A 223 -27.63 -34.67 -2.38
CA GLN A 223 -28.09 -35.67 -3.34
C GLN A 223 -27.34 -35.60 -4.68
N GLN A 224 -27.07 -34.39 -5.19
CA GLN A 224 -26.51 -34.21 -6.53
C GLN A 224 -24.99 -34.29 -6.56
N LYS A 225 -24.33 -33.68 -5.58
CA LYS A 225 -22.87 -33.58 -5.48
C LYS A 225 -22.49 -33.55 -4.01
N PRO A 226 -22.43 -34.72 -3.35
CA PRO A 226 -22.04 -34.82 -1.95
C PRO A 226 -20.74 -34.04 -1.68
N PRO A 227 -20.67 -33.24 -0.60
CA PRO A 227 -19.49 -32.47 -0.25
C PRO A 227 -18.25 -33.36 -0.12
N ASN A 228 -17.21 -33.08 -0.93
CA ASN A 228 -15.91 -33.74 -0.85
C ASN A 228 -14.80 -32.71 -1.10
N GLY A 229 -13.98 -32.43 -0.10
CA GLY A 229 -12.86 -31.49 -0.17
C GLY A 229 -12.85 -30.44 0.94
N TRP A 230 -12.18 -29.32 0.67
CA TRP A 230 -12.07 -28.18 1.60
C TRP A 230 -13.23 -27.21 1.45
N PHE A 231 -13.77 -26.76 2.58
CA PHE A 231 -14.87 -25.81 2.66
C PHE A 231 -14.51 -24.69 3.64
N ARG A 232 -14.68 -23.44 3.22
CA ARG A 232 -14.45 -22.27 4.08
C ARG A 232 -15.51 -22.23 5.17
N LEU A 233 -15.08 -21.96 6.40
CA LEU A 233 -15.96 -21.78 7.54
C LEU A 233 -16.67 -20.43 7.46
N LEU A 234 -17.94 -20.41 7.87
CA LEU A 234 -18.80 -19.23 7.87
C LEU A 234 -19.30 -18.93 9.29
N PRO A 235 -19.57 -17.66 9.62
CA PRO A 235 -20.30 -17.31 10.85
C PRO A 235 -21.75 -17.80 10.78
N PHE A 236 -22.43 -17.83 11.93
CA PHE A 236 -23.87 -18.09 11.95
C PHE A 236 -24.62 -17.03 11.14
N PRO A 237 -25.61 -17.41 10.32
CA PRO A 237 -26.50 -16.44 9.68
C PRO A 237 -27.33 -15.73 10.76
N ARG A 238 -26.96 -14.50 11.12
CA ARG A 238 -27.70 -13.65 12.07
C ARG A 238 -28.65 -12.71 11.34
N ALA A 239 -29.76 -12.38 12.00
CA ALA A 239 -30.86 -11.57 11.46
C ALA A 239 -30.77 -10.07 11.80
N GLU A 240 -29.78 -9.62 12.58
CA GLU A 240 -29.66 -8.22 12.98
C GLU A 240 -28.31 -7.62 12.53
N GLU A 241 -28.36 -6.80 11.48
CA GLU A 241 -27.34 -5.78 11.25
C GLU A 241 -27.53 -4.70 12.32
N ASP A 242 -26.61 -4.63 13.28
CA ASP A 242 -26.57 -3.50 14.22
C ASP A 242 -26.49 -2.22 13.38
N SER A 243 -27.54 -1.40 13.39
CA SER A 243 -27.75 -0.27 12.47
C SER A 243 -26.68 0.84 12.52
N GLY A 244 -25.61 0.64 13.31
CA GLY A 244 -24.40 1.45 13.33
C GLY A 244 -24.64 2.84 13.94
N GLY A 245 -23.58 3.47 14.42
CA GLY A 245 -23.57 4.91 14.74
C GLY A 245 -23.36 5.30 16.20
N THR A 246 -23.31 4.35 17.14
CA THR A 246 -22.95 4.63 18.54
C THR A 246 -21.46 4.60 18.81
N LEU A 247 -20.67 3.99 17.93
CA LEU A 247 -19.22 3.81 18.06
C LEU A 247 -18.40 4.82 17.24
N GLY A 248 -19.07 5.80 16.63
CA GLY A 248 -18.45 6.72 15.68
C GLY A 248 -18.38 6.16 14.26
N ALA A 249 -17.61 6.83 13.41
CA ALA A 249 -17.47 6.49 12.00
C ALA A 249 -16.04 6.68 11.51
N LEU A 250 -15.68 5.94 10.48
CA LEU A 250 -14.42 6.03 9.76
C LEU A 250 -14.68 6.52 8.34
N ARG A 251 -13.90 7.48 7.86
CA ARG A 251 -13.84 7.83 6.45
C ARG A 251 -12.80 6.97 5.77
N VAL A 252 -13.24 6.13 4.84
CA VAL A 252 -12.35 5.25 4.06
C VAL A 252 -12.50 5.55 2.57
N LYS A 253 -11.40 5.43 1.84
CA LYS A 253 -11.41 5.35 0.39
C LYS A 253 -10.89 3.99 -0.04
N VAL A 254 -11.72 3.20 -0.72
CA VAL A 254 -11.40 1.82 -1.13
C VAL A 254 -11.71 1.65 -2.60
N ARG A 255 -10.74 1.19 -3.39
CA ARG A 255 -10.95 0.88 -4.80
C ARG A 255 -10.30 -0.44 -5.15
N LEU A 256 -11.09 -1.38 -5.65
CA LEU A 256 -10.57 -2.63 -6.22
C LEU A 256 -10.31 -2.43 -7.71
N ILE A 257 -9.13 -2.81 -8.17
CA ILE A 257 -8.73 -2.80 -9.57
C ILE A 257 -8.37 -4.24 -9.92
N GLU A 258 -9.17 -4.85 -10.80
CA GLU A 258 -8.92 -6.17 -11.35
C GLU A 258 -8.58 -6.05 -12.82
N ASP A 259 -7.38 -6.50 -13.15
CA ASP A 259 -6.82 -6.41 -14.47
C ASP A 259 -6.47 -7.75 -15.05
N ARG A 260 -6.73 -7.86 -16.34
CA ARG A 260 -6.22 -8.94 -17.16
C ARG A 260 -5.17 -8.34 -18.09
N VAL A 261 -3.92 -8.58 -17.75
CA VAL A 261 -2.78 -8.05 -18.48
C VAL A 261 -2.48 -9.00 -19.65
N LEU A 262 -2.61 -8.49 -20.87
CA LEU A 262 -2.24 -9.15 -22.11
C LEU A 262 -0.71 -9.30 -22.21
N PRO A 263 -0.21 -10.20 -23.07
CA PRO A 263 1.22 -10.25 -23.37
C PRO A 263 1.72 -8.91 -23.93
N SER A 264 2.99 -8.56 -23.64
CA SER A 264 3.59 -7.26 -24.02
C SER A 264 3.43 -6.90 -25.50
N GLN A 265 3.41 -7.91 -26.39
CA GLN A 265 3.25 -7.73 -27.84
C GLN A 265 1.90 -7.08 -28.20
N CYS A 266 0.84 -7.35 -27.44
CA CYS A 266 -0.47 -6.76 -27.67
C CYS A 266 -0.48 -5.25 -27.38
N TYR A 267 0.28 -4.79 -26.38
CA TYR A 267 0.36 -3.39 -26.01
C TYR A 267 1.32 -2.57 -26.88
N GLN A 268 2.15 -3.22 -27.70
CA GLN A 268 3.19 -2.55 -28.46
C GLN A 268 2.66 -1.39 -29.34
N PRO A 269 1.55 -1.53 -30.10
CA PRO A 269 1.01 -0.42 -30.89
C PRO A 269 0.59 0.78 -30.05
N LEU A 270 -0.03 0.55 -28.88
CA LEU A 270 -0.38 1.61 -27.94
C LEU A 270 0.87 2.30 -27.40
N MET A 271 1.90 1.53 -27.05
CA MET A 271 3.15 2.07 -26.54
C MET A 271 3.85 2.94 -27.59
N GLU A 272 3.91 2.49 -28.84
CA GLU A 272 4.52 3.24 -29.95
C GLU A 272 3.79 4.57 -30.17
N LEU A 273 2.45 4.60 -30.18
CA LEU A 273 1.67 5.85 -30.27
C LEU A 273 1.97 6.85 -29.15
N LEU A 274 2.08 6.37 -27.91
CA LEU A 274 2.40 7.23 -26.77
C LEU A 274 3.85 7.73 -26.83
N MET A 275 4.78 6.93 -27.35
CA MET A 275 6.18 7.29 -27.54
C MET A 275 6.37 8.32 -28.66
N GLU A 276 5.68 8.17 -29.79
CA GLU A 276 5.69 9.15 -30.88
C GLU A 276 5.30 10.54 -30.37
N SER A 277 4.33 10.60 -29.46
CA SER A 277 3.86 11.86 -28.85
C SER A 277 4.97 12.63 -28.12
N VAL A 278 5.96 11.94 -27.53
CA VAL A 278 7.05 12.58 -26.76
C VAL A 278 8.32 12.77 -27.57
N GLN A 279 8.44 12.08 -28.71
CA GLN A 279 9.59 12.15 -29.61
C GLN A 279 9.39 13.14 -30.77
N GLY A 280 8.15 13.47 -31.10
CA GLY A 280 7.79 14.42 -32.15
C GLY A 280 8.15 15.89 -31.88
N PRO A 281 8.10 16.75 -32.90
CA PRO A 281 8.39 18.18 -32.79
C PRO A 281 7.32 18.92 -31.96
N ALA A 282 7.71 20.02 -31.32
CA ALA A 282 6.84 20.76 -30.38
C ALA A 282 5.57 21.35 -30.99
N GLU A 283 5.55 21.55 -32.30
CA GLU A 283 4.40 22.05 -33.06
C GLU A 283 3.26 21.02 -33.13
N GLU A 284 3.54 19.74 -32.89
CA GLU A 284 2.58 18.63 -32.93
C GLU A 284 1.99 18.27 -31.56
N ASP A 285 2.44 18.94 -30.49
CA ASP A 285 2.08 18.66 -29.10
C ASP A 285 0.58 18.82 -28.79
N THR A 286 -0.14 19.65 -29.56
CA THR A 286 -1.57 19.95 -29.31
C THR A 286 -2.51 18.88 -29.85
N ALA A 287 -2.06 18.08 -30.82
CA ALA A 287 -2.86 17.10 -31.55
C ALA A 287 -2.40 15.64 -31.31
N SER A 288 -1.56 15.39 -30.32
CA SER A 288 -0.97 14.07 -30.08
C SER A 288 -1.92 13.12 -29.31
N PRO A 289 -1.72 11.80 -29.40
CA PRO A 289 -2.42 10.81 -28.57
C PRO A 289 -2.37 11.11 -27.05
N LEU A 290 -1.23 11.60 -26.53
CA LEU A 290 -1.10 11.99 -25.12
C LEU A 290 -1.93 13.23 -24.77
N ALA A 291 -2.06 14.19 -25.69
CA ALA A 291 -2.91 15.36 -25.48
C ALA A 291 -4.39 14.97 -25.37
N LEU A 292 -4.84 14.09 -26.26
CA LEU A 292 -6.20 13.54 -26.23
C LEU A 292 -6.47 12.77 -24.93
N LEU A 293 -5.52 11.94 -24.49
CA LEU A 293 -5.62 11.22 -23.24
C LEU A 293 -5.78 12.16 -22.03
N GLU A 294 -5.02 13.26 -21.97
CA GLU A 294 -5.17 14.26 -20.90
C GLU A 294 -6.56 14.89 -20.89
N GLU A 295 -7.10 15.23 -22.07
CA GLU A 295 -8.42 15.85 -22.22
C GLU A 295 -9.57 14.94 -21.78
N LEU A 296 -9.46 13.64 -22.05
CA LEU A 296 -10.48 12.64 -21.67
C LEU A 296 -10.42 12.28 -20.18
N THR A 297 -9.30 12.55 -19.53
CA THR A 297 -9.09 12.12 -18.15
C THR A 297 -9.80 13.05 -17.18
N LEU A 298 -10.76 12.48 -16.45
CA LEU A 298 -11.45 13.15 -15.34
C LEU A 298 -10.45 13.63 -14.27
N GLY A 299 -10.77 14.76 -13.62
CA GLY A 299 -9.85 15.43 -12.70
C GLY A 299 -9.47 14.60 -11.46
N ASP A 300 -10.34 13.67 -11.04
CA ASP A 300 -10.13 12.74 -9.92
C ASP A 300 -9.18 11.57 -10.27
N CYS A 301 -9.12 11.19 -11.55
CA CYS A 301 -8.25 10.11 -12.05
C CYS A 301 -6.89 10.61 -12.55
N ARG A 302 -6.68 11.93 -12.63
CA ARG A 302 -5.49 12.55 -13.23
C ARG A 302 -4.19 12.19 -12.50
N GLN A 303 -4.24 12.06 -11.16
CA GLN A 303 -3.07 11.64 -10.39
C GLN A 303 -2.72 10.18 -10.64
N ASP A 304 -3.71 9.28 -10.69
CA ASP A 304 -3.50 7.87 -11.00
C ASP A 304 -2.88 7.74 -12.40
N LEU A 305 -3.46 8.42 -13.40
CA LEU A 305 -2.91 8.42 -14.75
C LEU A 305 -1.47 8.96 -14.80
N ALA A 306 -1.18 10.06 -14.10
CA ALA A 306 0.17 10.62 -14.03
C ALA A 306 1.17 9.59 -13.49
N THR A 307 0.83 8.90 -12.39
CA THR A 307 1.67 7.83 -11.83
C THR A 307 1.95 6.73 -12.86
N LYS A 308 0.91 6.30 -13.59
CA LYS A 308 1.00 5.22 -14.59
C LYS A 308 1.86 5.61 -15.79
N LEU A 309 1.65 6.80 -16.35
CA LEU A 309 2.45 7.32 -17.46
C LEU A 309 3.92 7.53 -17.05
N VAL A 310 4.17 8.11 -15.88
CA VAL A 310 5.53 8.29 -15.37
C VAL A 310 6.25 6.94 -15.24
N LYS A 311 5.61 5.93 -14.64
CA LYS A 311 6.17 4.58 -14.52
C LYS A 311 6.45 3.94 -15.89
N LEU A 312 5.53 4.08 -16.85
CA LEU A 312 5.68 3.58 -18.21
C LEU A 312 6.89 4.20 -18.92
N PHE A 313 7.01 5.54 -18.91
CA PHE A 313 8.12 6.24 -19.56
C PHE A 313 9.45 6.07 -18.80
N LEU A 314 9.44 5.93 -17.47
CA LEU A 314 10.60 5.53 -16.67
C LEU A 314 11.12 4.17 -17.12
N GLY A 315 10.23 3.18 -17.30
CA GLY A 315 10.60 1.83 -17.74
C GLY A 315 11.22 1.81 -19.14
N ARG A 316 10.98 2.83 -19.95
CA ARG A 316 11.50 2.93 -21.31
C ARG A 316 12.71 3.86 -21.44
N GLY A 317 13.17 4.45 -20.33
CA GLY A 317 14.25 5.43 -20.35
C GLY A 317 13.86 6.77 -21.00
N LEU A 318 12.55 7.05 -21.12
CA LEU A 318 12.01 8.23 -21.81
C LEU A 318 11.32 9.23 -20.86
N ALA A 319 11.43 9.04 -19.54
CA ALA A 319 10.77 9.90 -18.55
C ALA A 319 11.15 11.39 -18.69
N GLY A 320 12.42 11.70 -18.96
CA GLY A 320 12.87 13.08 -19.18
C GLY A 320 12.16 13.73 -20.38
N ARG A 321 12.05 13.01 -21.51
CA ARG A 321 11.36 13.48 -22.72
C ARG A 321 9.86 13.68 -22.48
N PHE A 322 9.24 12.74 -21.77
CA PHE A 322 7.83 12.84 -21.39
C PHE A 322 7.54 14.06 -20.49
N LEU A 323 8.39 14.31 -19.48
CA LEU A 323 8.24 15.48 -18.62
C LEU A 323 8.49 16.80 -19.37
N ASP A 324 9.46 16.84 -20.29
CA ASP A 324 9.67 18.01 -21.15
C ASP A 324 8.47 18.28 -22.06
N TYR A 325 7.89 17.24 -22.67
CA TYR A 325 6.66 17.33 -23.46
C TYR A 325 5.50 17.96 -22.67
N LEU A 326 5.23 17.46 -21.45
CA LEU A 326 4.17 18.02 -20.62
C LEU A 326 4.47 19.45 -20.16
N THR A 327 5.74 19.72 -19.84
CA THR A 327 6.22 21.05 -19.44
C THR A 327 6.02 22.07 -20.55
N ARG A 328 6.41 21.74 -21.79
CA ARG A 328 6.22 22.60 -22.97
C ARG A 328 4.76 23.01 -23.13
N ARG A 329 3.83 22.05 -23.04
CA ARG A 329 2.40 22.29 -23.18
C ARG A 329 1.84 23.17 -22.07
N GLU A 330 2.20 22.93 -20.81
CA GLU A 330 1.71 23.75 -19.70
C GLU A 330 2.30 25.17 -19.72
N VAL A 331 3.59 25.31 -20.00
CA VAL A 331 4.25 26.62 -20.11
C VAL A 331 3.66 27.44 -21.26
N ALA A 332 3.38 26.82 -22.40
CA ALA A 332 2.76 27.50 -23.55
C ALA A 332 1.35 28.03 -23.25
N ARG A 333 0.55 27.28 -22.47
CA ARG A 333 -0.80 27.67 -22.04
C ARG A 333 -0.83 28.68 -20.90
N THR A 334 0.28 28.86 -20.20
CA THR A 334 0.34 29.75 -19.02
C THR A 334 0.62 31.19 -19.43
N MET A 335 -0.24 32.11 -19.01
CA MET A 335 -0.09 33.55 -19.28
C MET A 335 0.64 34.28 -18.14
N ASP A 336 0.27 34.01 -16.88
CA ASP A 336 0.92 34.58 -15.69
C ASP A 336 1.91 33.57 -15.08
N PRO A 337 3.23 33.87 -15.00
CA PRO A 337 4.22 32.98 -14.41
C PRO A 337 3.91 32.62 -12.95
N ASN A 338 3.18 33.46 -12.21
CA ASN A 338 2.78 33.14 -10.83
C ASN A 338 1.70 32.06 -10.74
N THR A 339 1.02 31.72 -11.85
CA THR A 339 0.03 30.63 -11.89
C THR A 339 0.62 29.31 -12.39
N LEU A 340 1.85 29.35 -12.88
CA LEU A 340 2.53 28.23 -13.52
C LEU A 340 2.60 27.01 -12.60
N PHE A 341 2.16 25.87 -13.12
CA PHE A 341 2.05 24.62 -12.38
C PHE A 341 1.22 24.66 -11.11
N ARG A 342 0.45 25.71 -10.78
CA ARG A 342 -0.40 25.75 -9.57
C ARG A 342 -1.73 24.98 -9.73
N SER A 343 -2.11 24.67 -10.96
CA SER A 343 -3.33 23.93 -11.27
C SER A 343 -3.20 22.41 -11.05
N ASN A 344 -4.32 21.71 -10.98
CA ASN A 344 -4.37 20.24 -10.98
C ASN A 344 -4.22 19.71 -12.42
N SER A 345 -3.07 19.92 -13.05
CA SER A 345 -2.75 19.52 -14.44
C SER A 345 -2.05 18.16 -14.50
N LEU A 346 -1.99 17.55 -15.70
CA LEU A 346 -1.24 16.30 -15.88
C LEU A 346 0.26 16.53 -15.70
N ALA A 347 0.79 17.70 -16.09
CA ALA A 347 2.22 18.00 -15.93
C ALA A 347 2.59 18.21 -14.46
N SER A 348 1.80 18.98 -13.69
CA SER A 348 2.06 19.18 -12.26
C SER A 348 2.01 17.88 -11.49
N LYS A 349 1.03 17.01 -11.80
CA LYS A 349 0.92 15.67 -11.21
C LYS A 349 2.03 14.73 -11.66
N SER A 350 2.41 14.74 -12.94
CA SER A 350 3.48 13.85 -13.45
C SER A 350 4.84 14.20 -12.87
N MET A 351 5.17 15.49 -12.75
CA MET A 351 6.40 15.92 -12.09
C MET A 351 6.41 15.56 -10.60
N GLU A 352 5.27 15.71 -9.89
CA GLU A 352 5.14 15.29 -8.48
C GLU A 352 5.36 13.77 -8.32
N GLN A 353 4.73 12.95 -9.16
CA GLN A 353 4.90 11.50 -9.11
C GLN A 353 6.30 11.05 -9.51
N PHE A 354 6.92 11.71 -10.49
CA PHE A 354 8.31 11.44 -10.86
C PHE A 354 9.28 11.74 -9.71
N MET A 355 9.14 12.88 -9.04
CA MET A 355 9.95 13.20 -7.86
C MET A 355 9.74 12.18 -6.73
N LYS A 356 8.51 11.69 -6.53
CA LYS A 356 8.25 10.62 -5.54
C LYS A 356 8.85 9.28 -5.96
N LEU A 357 8.83 8.90 -7.23
CA LEU A 357 9.37 7.62 -7.67
C LEU A 357 10.91 7.61 -7.68
N VAL A 358 11.53 8.71 -8.10
CA VAL A 358 13.00 8.80 -8.30
C VAL A 358 13.71 9.45 -7.10
N GLY A 359 13.06 10.40 -6.44
CA GLY A 359 13.67 11.26 -5.43
C GLY A 359 13.52 10.78 -3.99
N MET A 360 12.71 9.76 -3.68
CA MET A 360 12.47 9.35 -2.28
C MET A 360 13.75 8.96 -1.51
N PRO A 361 14.71 8.20 -2.07
CA PRO A 361 16.00 7.95 -1.42
C PRO A 361 16.75 9.24 -1.08
N TYR A 362 16.76 10.19 -2.02
CA TYR A 362 17.38 11.50 -1.85
C TYR A 362 16.68 12.32 -0.74
N LEU A 363 15.36 12.31 -0.70
CA LEU A 363 14.57 12.96 0.36
C LEU A 363 14.92 12.41 1.75
N HIS A 364 15.05 11.08 1.86
CA HIS A 364 15.41 10.42 3.10
C HIS A 364 16.81 10.81 3.54
N GLU A 365 17.79 10.78 2.64
CA GLU A 365 19.17 11.15 2.96
C GLU A 365 19.27 12.62 3.42
N VAL A 366 18.51 13.52 2.81
CA VAL A 366 18.54 14.96 3.12
C VAL A 366 17.80 15.31 4.41
N LEU A 367 16.58 14.81 4.62
CA LEU A 367 15.71 15.28 5.71
C LEU A 367 15.69 14.36 6.95
N LYS A 368 15.84 13.04 6.79
CA LYS A 368 15.62 12.08 7.87
C LYS A 368 16.46 12.33 9.13
N PRO A 369 17.74 12.76 9.05
CA PRO A 369 18.54 13.05 10.25
C PRO A 369 17.94 14.17 11.10
N VAL A 370 17.58 15.31 10.49
CA VAL A 370 17.06 16.46 11.25
C VAL A 370 15.63 16.18 11.73
N ILE A 371 14.80 15.53 10.92
CA ILE A 371 13.45 15.15 11.34
C ILE A 371 13.48 14.15 12.50
N SER A 372 14.39 13.17 12.48
CA SER A 372 14.54 12.23 13.59
C SER A 372 14.91 12.96 14.89
N ARG A 373 15.84 13.92 14.82
CA ARG A 373 16.19 14.78 15.95
C ARG A 373 14.99 15.57 16.50
N VAL A 374 14.12 16.10 15.64
CA VAL A 374 12.89 16.81 16.08
C VAL A 374 11.96 15.87 16.87
N PHE A 375 11.77 14.63 16.40
CA PHE A 375 10.96 13.61 17.07
C PHE A 375 11.57 13.12 18.39
N GLU A 376 12.89 13.11 18.50
CA GLU A 376 13.63 12.70 19.70
C GLU A 376 13.62 13.79 20.77
N GLU A 377 13.90 15.04 20.38
CA GLU A 377 14.01 16.16 21.33
C GLU A 377 12.64 16.71 21.77
N LYS A 378 11.59 16.57 20.95
CA LYS A 378 10.20 16.99 21.21
C LYS A 378 10.07 18.42 21.78
N LYS A 379 10.93 19.34 21.36
CA LYS A 379 10.93 20.71 21.89
C LYS A 379 9.71 21.49 21.40
N TYR A 380 9.09 22.24 22.32
CA TYR A 380 7.99 23.15 22.02
C TYR A 380 8.55 24.45 21.44
N MET A 381 8.04 24.86 20.27
CA MET A 381 8.35 26.15 19.65
C MET A 381 7.06 26.76 19.11
N GLU A 382 6.76 28.00 19.52
CA GLU A 382 5.60 28.75 19.05
C GLU A 382 5.96 30.22 18.86
N LEU A 383 5.55 30.78 17.73
CA LEU A 383 5.78 32.18 17.37
C LEU A 383 4.48 32.98 17.33
N ASP A 384 3.32 32.31 17.20
CA ASP A 384 1.99 32.91 17.20
C ASP A 384 1.52 33.20 18.63
N PRO A 385 1.43 34.48 19.05
CA PRO A 385 1.03 34.84 20.41
C PRO A 385 -0.32 34.26 20.82
N CYS A 386 -1.26 34.10 19.87
CA CYS A 386 -2.59 33.57 20.15
C CYS A 386 -2.60 32.06 20.46
N LYS A 387 -1.49 31.35 20.18
CA LYS A 387 -1.35 29.90 20.38
C LYS A 387 -0.34 29.53 21.46
N MET A 388 0.28 30.53 22.10
CA MET A 388 1.22 30.33 23.19
C MET A 388 0.44 29.93 24.46
N ASP A 389 0.67 28.71 24.95
CA ASP A 389 0.08 28.27 26.22
C ASP A 389 0.95 28.73 27.41
N LEU A 390 0.64 29.92 27.94
CA LEU A 390 1.29 30.49 29.12
C LEU A 390 0.95 29.75 30.44
N GLY A 391 -0.03 28.83 30.41
CA GLY A 391 -0.48 28.07 31.58
C GLY A 391 0.35 26.83 31.86
N ARG A 392 0.98 26.23 30.84
CA ARG A 392 1.79 24.99 30.97
C ARG A 392 3.05 25.19 31.82
N THR A 393 3.66 26.38 31.76
CA THR A 393 4.86 26.74 32.54
C THR A 393 4.57 26.97 34.03
N ARG A 394 3.29 27.17 34.41
CA ARG A 394 2.89 27.45 35.80
C ARG A 394 2.83 26.21 36.69
N ARG A 395 2.74 24.99 36.15
CA ARG A 395 2.51 23.78 36.97
C ARG A 395 3.76 23.02 37.40
N ILE A 396 4.96 23.33 36.89
CA ILE A 396 6.16 22.48 37.09
C ILE A 396 7.43 23.26 37.51
N SER A 397 7.47 24.59 37.43
CA SER A 397 8.71 25.34 37.67
C SER A 397 8.64 26.29 38.88
N PHE A 398 9.54 26.07 39.86
CA PHE A 398 9.88 27.01 40.94
C PHE A 398 10.69 28.24 40.45
N LYS A 399 11.12 28.26 39.18
CA LYS A 399 11.61 29.47 38.49
C LYS A 399 10.42 30.14 37.81
N GLY A 400 10.24 31.45 38.06
CA GLY A 400 9.10 32.25 37.62
C GLY A 400 8.72 32.09 36.14
N ALA A 401 7.45 32.37 35.83
CA ALA A 401 6.92 32.29 34.48
C ALA A 401 7.77 33.14 33.51
N LEU A 402 8.26 32.52 32.43
CA LEU A 402 8.93 33.23 31.33
C LEU A 402 7.94 34.24 30.72
N SER A 403 8.41 35.44 30.39
CA SER A 403 7.59 36.40 29.65
C SER A 403 7.31 35.88 28.22
N GLU A 404 6.24 36.35 27.60
CA GLU A 404 5.92 36.04 26.19
C GLU A 404 7.10 36.33 25.26
N GLU A 405 7.83 37.41 25.52
CA GLU A 405 9.00 37.82 24.74
C GLU A 405 10.16 36.83 24.88
N GLN A 406 10.46 36.39 26.11
CA GLN A 406 11.50 35.40 26.36
C GLN A 406 11.17 34.03 25.75
N MET A 407 9.90 33.63 25.80
CA MET A 407 9.43 32.39 25.16
C MET A 407 9.53 32.47 23.64
N ARG A 408 9.22 33.62 23.05
CA ARG A 408 9.33 33.87 21.61
C ARG A 408 10.78 33.87 21.15
N GLU A 409 11.68 34.51 21.90
CA GLU A 409 13.12 34.51 21.62
C GLU A 409 13.71 33.10 21.70
N THR A 410 13.37 32.34 22.75
CA THR A 410 13.77 30.94 22.89
C THR A 410 13.23 30.08 21.74
N SER A 411 11.96 30.26 21.38
CA SER A 411 11.32 29.53 20.27
C SER A 411 11.96 29.89 18.93
N LEU A 412 12.33 31.15 18.71
CA LEU A 412 13.04 31.61 17.53
C LEU A 412 14.43 30.98 17.43
N GLY A 413 15.18 30.93 18.54
CA GLY A 413 16.49 30.27 18.61
C GLY A 413 16.40 28.77 18.33
N LEU A 414 15.38 28.09 18.85
CA LEU A 414 15.14 26.67 18.56
C LEU A 414 14.75 26.45 17.10
N LEU A 415 13.84 27.27 16.57
CA LEU A 415 13.35 27.13 15.20
C LEU A 415 14.47 27.37 14.19
N THR A 416 15.27 28.42 14.38
CA THR A 416 16.48 28.66 13.56
C THR A 416 17.53 27.57 13.73
N GLY A 417 17.66 27.00 14.94
CA GLY A 417 18.55 25.88 15.24
C GLY A 417 18.20 24.56 14.54
N TYR A 418 16.94 24.33 14.16
CA TYR A 418 16.55 23.22 13.28
C TYR A 418 16.50 23.61 11.81
N LEU A 419 16.03 24.82 11.50
CA LEU A 419 15.87 25.31 10.13
C LEU A 419 17.23 25.47 9.43
N GLY A 420 18.27 25.95 10.14
CA GLY A 420 19.64 26.03 9.62
C GLY A 420 20.15 24.69 9.10
N PRO A 421 20.22 23.63 9.93
CA PRO A 421 20.60 22.30 9.48
C PRO A 421 19.74 21.73 8.33
N ILE A 422 18.43 22.01 8.29
CA ILE A 422 17.57 21.62 7.16
C ILE A 422 18.03 22.29 5.88
N VAL A 423 18.21 23.62 5.91
CA VAL A 423 18.66 24.39 4.75
C VAL A 423 20.07 23.95 4.33
N ASP A 424 20.99 23.77 5.27
CA ASP A 424 22.36 23.31 5.01
C ASP A 424 22.38 21.93 4.34
N ALA A 425 21.56 20.99 4.83
CA ALA A 425 21.41 19.68 4.24
C ALA A 425 20.88 19.76 2.80
N ILE A 426 19.85 20.59 2.54
CA ILE A 426 19.29 20.80 1.21
C ILE A 426 20.32 21.43 0.28
N VAL A 427 20.90 22.59 0.63
CA VAL A 427 21.82 23.33 -0.27
C VAL A 427 23.15 22.60 -0.51
N GLY A 428 23.54 21.72 0.41
CA GLY A 428 24.72 20.86 0.30
C GLY A 428 24.47 19.54 -0.43
N SER A 429 23.25 19.28 -0.91
CA SER A 429 22.86 17.97 -1.45
C SER A 429 22.87 17.85 -2.97
N VAL A 430 23.38 18.84 -3.71
CA VAL A 430 23.38 18.84 -5.19
C VAL A 430 23.92 17.54 -5.79
N GLY A 431 25.07 17.06 -5.29
CA GLY A 431 25.71 15.82 -5.78
C GLY A 431 24.97 14.53 -5.41
N ARG A 432 24.01 14.59 -4.49
CA ARG A 432 23.16 13.44 -4.09
C ARG A 432 21.82 13.43 -4.81
N CYS A 433 21.44 14.53 -5.47
CA CYS A 433 20.22 14.60 -6.23
C CYS A 433 20.32 13.66 -7.45
N PRO A 434 19.33 12.77 -7.68
CA PRO A 434 19.37 11.83 -8.80
C PRO A 434 19.60 12.54 -10.15
N PRO A 435 20.51 12.04 -11.01
CA PRO A 435 20.82 12.68 -12.30
C PRO A 435 19.59 12.92 -13.17
N ALA A 436 18.68 11.93 -13.23
CA ALA A 436 17.41 12.06 -13.96
C ALA A 436 16.55 13.23 -13.46
N MET A 437 16.57 13.51 -12.15
CA MET A 437 15.82 14.61 -11.55
C MET A 437 16.48 15.96 -11.85
N ARG A 438 17.81 16.03 -11.81
CA ARG A 438 18.59 17.23 -12.22
C ARG A 438 18.35 17.58 -13.68
N LEU A 439 18.37 16.59 -14.58
CA LEU A 439 18.10 16.77 -16.00
C LEU A 439 16.66 17.26 -16.25
N ALA A 440 15.67 16.68 -15.57
CA ALA A 440 14.29 17.14 -15.66
C ALA A 440 14.14 18.60 -15.22
N PHE A 441 14.81 19.00 -14.13
CA PHE A 441 14.81 20.40 -13.70
C PHE A 441 15.57 21.34 -14.63
N LYS A 442 16.66 20.88 -15.27
CA LYS A 442 17.36 21.66 -16.30
C LYS A 442 16.44 21.96 -17.49
N GLN A 443 15.68 20.97 -17.95
CA GLN A 443 14.71 21.19 -19.03
C GLN A 443 13.59 22.14 -18.58
N LEU A 444 13.02 21.92 -17.39
CA LEU A 444 12.01 22.81 -16.82
C LEU A 444 12.50 24.26 -16.73
N HIS A 445 13.71 24.46 -16.20
CA HIS A 445 14.36 25.77 -16.10
C HIS A 445 14.41 26.46 -17.47
N ARG A 446 14.96 25.75 -18.46
CA ARG A 446 15.13 26.25 -19.82
C ARG A 446 13.80 26.64 -20.45
N ARG A 447 12.76 25.80 -20.35
CA ARG A 447 11.44 26.09 -20.96
C ARG A 447 10.77 27.33 -20.34
N VAL A 448 10.88 27.48 -19.02
CA VAL A 448 10.34 28.64 -18.31
C VAL A 448 11.11 29.90 -18.68
N GLU A 449 12.44 29.82 -18.71
CA GLU A 449 13.30 30.94 -19.11
C GLU A 449 12.99 31.39 -20.54
N GLU A 450 12.96 30.47 -21.52
CA GLU A 450 12.63 30.74 -22.93
C GLU A 450 11.27 31.44 -23.11
N ARG A 451 10.24 31.05 -22.35
CA ARG A 451 8.89 31.61 -22.48
C ARG A 451 8.75 33.01 -21.86
N PHE A 452 9.43 33.27 -20.75
CA PHE A 452 9.24 34.47 -19.95
C PHE A 452 10.45 35.45 -20.01
N LEU A 453 11.27 35.38 -21.06
CA LEU A 453 12.44 36.24 -21.31
C LEU A 453 12.17 37.75 -21.14
N GLN A 454 10.97 38.22 -21.48
CA GLN A 454 10.59 39.65 -21.46
C GLN A 454 9.95 40.11 -20.14
N ALA A 455 9.85 39.25 -19.12
CA ALA A 455 9.42 39.64 -17.78
C ALA A 455 10.56 40.38 -17.04
N GLU A 456 11.00 41.52 -17.57
CA GLU A 456 12.19 42.30 -17.17
C GLU A 456 12.23 42.71 -15.68
N HIS A 457 11.15 42.52 -14.92
CA HIS A 457 11.03 42.91 -13.51
C HIS A 457 11.07 41.72 -12.52
N GLN A 458 11.26 40.48 -12.97
CA GLN A 458 11.24 39.30 -12.08
C GLN A 458 12.39 38.34 -12.39
N GLN A 459 13.59 38.66 -11.90
CA GLN A 459 14.80 37.82 -11.96
C GLN A 459 14.58 36.40 -11.38
N ASP A 460 13.52 36.22 -10.59
CA ASP A 460 13.18 34.97 -9.92
C ASP A 460 12.27 34.03 -10.73
N VAL A 461 11.68 34.43 -11.88
CA VAL A 461 10.69 33.62 -12.61
C VAL A 461 11.24 32.24 -13.00
N LYS A 462 12.49 32.20 -13.46
CA LYS A 462 13.17 30.96 -13.85
C LYS A 462 13.33 29.96 -12.69
N TYR A 463 13.33 30.44 -11.44
CA TYR A 463 13.41 29.60 -10.25
C TYR A 463 12.04 29.16 -9.73
N LEU A 464 10.96 29.89 -10.02
CA LEU A 464 9.62 29.65 -9.45
C LEU A 464 9.12 28.23 -9.67
N ALA A 465 9.28 27.69 -10.88
CA ALA A 465 8.78 26.36 -11.21
C ALA A 465 9.54 25.26 -10.45
N ILE A 466 10.88 25.29 -10.49
CA ILE A 466 11.74 24.30 -9.84
C ILE A 466 11.59 24.38 -8.32
N SER A 467 11.60 25.59 -7.78
CA SER A 467 11.40 25.82 -6.35
C SER A 467 10.00 25.38 -5.91
N GLY A 468 8.98 25.64 -6.74
CA GLY A 468 7.62 25.14 -6.58
C GLY A 468 7.55 23.62 -6.42
N PHE A 469 8.26 22.87 -7.26
CA PHE A 469 8.29 21.42 -7.16
C PHE A 469 9.12 20.94 -5.96
N LEU A 470 10.34 21.43 -5.78
CA LEU A 470 11.23 20.97 -4.72
C LEU A 470 10.78 21.38 -3.31
N PHE A 471 10.47 22.65 -3.09
CA PHE A 471 10.14 23.13 -1.75
C PHE A 471 8.67 22.94 -1.43
N LEU A 472 7.75 23.33 -2.32
CA LEU A 472 6.33 23.32 -2.02
C LEU A 472 5.69 21.93 -2.16
N ARG A 473 6.21 21.06 -3.04
CA ARG A 473 5.61 19.74 -3.35
C ARG A 473 6.41 18.54 -2.88
N PHE A 474 7.64 18.76 -2.40
CA PHE A 474 8.52 17.68 -2.00
C PHE A 474 9.05 17.87 -0.57
N PHE A 475 9.92 18.86 -0.31
CA PHE A 475 10.51 19.05 1.01
C PHE A 475 9.52 19.53 2.07
N ALA A 476 8.76 20.61 1.85
CA ALA A 476 7.85 21.13 2.89
C ALA A 476 6.73 20.14 3.26
N PRO A 477 6.06 19.45 2.32
CA PRO A 477 5.11 18.38 2.65
C PRO A 477 5.75 17.22 3.44
N ALA A 478 6.99 16.84 3.11
CA ALA A 478 7.73 15.81 3.82
C ALA A 478 8.11 16.23 5.25
N ILE A 479 8.40 17.51 5.48
CA ILE A 479 8.62 18.05 6.82
C ILE A 479 7.30 18.11 7.60
N LEU A 480 6.21 18.56 6.96
CA LEU A 480 4.89 18.71 7.60
C LEU A 480 4.31 17.36 8.03
N THR A 481 4.42 16.34 7.17
CA THR A 481 3.87 15.00 7.40
C THR A 481 4.90 13.91 7.17
N PRO A 482 5.95 13.79 8.03
CA PRO A 482 7.07 12.88 7.80
C PRO A 482 6.70 11.41 7.64
N LYS A 483 5.63 10.98 8.30
CA LYS A 483 5.09 9.62 8.20
C LYS A 483 4.67 9.27 6.77
N LEU A 484 3.99 10.17 6.07
CA LEU A 484 3.48 9.93 4.71
C LEU A 484 4.58 9.93 3.63
N PHE A 485 5.81 10.30 4.02
CA PHE A 485 7.00 10.26 3.18
C PHE A 485 8.03 9.22 3.69
N ASP A 486 7.61 8.29 4.54
CA ASP A 486 8.45 7.23 5.14
C ASP A 486 9.69 7.73 5.89
N LEU A 487 9.71 9.00 6.30
CA LEU A 487 10.78 9.56 7.11
C LEU A 487 10.69 9.08 8.57
N ARG A 488 9.48 8.74 9.04
CA ARG A 488 9.18 8.25 10.40
C ARG A 488 8.12 7.15 10.39
N ASP A 489 8.17 6.27 11.39
CA ASP A 489 7.21 5.16 11.53
C ASP A 489 5.84 5.59 12.09
N GLN A 490 5.77 6.71 12.82
CA GLN A 490 4.58 7.22 13.52
C GLN A 490 4.26 8.67 13.13
N HIS A 491 3.00 9.08 13.28
CA HIS A 491 2.62 10.49 13.22
C HIS A 491 3.26 11.26 14.38
N ALA A 492 3.51 12.55 14.15
CA ALA A 492 3.96 13.45 15.20
C ALA A 492 2.83 13.66 16.23
N ASP A 493 3.17 13.64 17.51
CA ASP A 493 2.25 14.08 18.56
C ASP A 493 1.85 15.56 18.35
N PRO A 494 0.77 16.08 18.97
CA PRO A 494 0.28 17.43 18.71
C PRO A 494 1.32 18.54 18.84
N GLN A 495 2.25 18.41 19.81
CA GLN A 495 3.31 19.38 20.04
C GLN A 495 4.38 19.30 18.94
N THR A 496 4.85 18.09 18.62
CA THR A 496 5.81 17.87 17.54
C THR A 496 5.22 18.25 16.18
N SER A 497 3.94 17.96 15.94
CA SER A 497 3.21 18.33 14.72
C SER A 497 3.17 19.84 14.52
N ARG A 498 2.92 20.62 15.60
CA ARG A 498 2.96 22.08 15.56
C ARG A 498 4.36 22.60 15.20
N SER A 499 5.39 22.05 15.83
CA SER A 499 6.80 22.34 15.53
C SER A 499 7.15 22.08 14.06
N LEU A 500 6.76 20.93 13.52
CA LEU A 500 6.96 20.58 12.11
C LEU A 500 6.20 21.49 11.15
N LEU A 501 4.98 21.91 11.51
CA LEU A 501 4.20 22.86 10.72
C LEU A 501 4.94 24.21 10.58
N LEU A 502 5.52 24.72 11.66
CA LEU A 502 6.29 25.97 11.62
C LEU A 502 7.54 25.83 10.75
N LEU A 503 8.26 24.70 10.87
CA LEU A 503 9.43 24.40 10.03
C LEU A 503 9.05 24.27 8.54
N ALA A 504 7.97 23.53 8.24
CA ALA A 504 7.48 23.36 6.88
C ALA A 504 7.06 24.71 6.27
N LYS A 505 6.37 25.57 7.03
CA LYS A 505 6.03 26.93 6.60
C LYS A 505 7.27 27.79 6.33
N ALA A 506 8.29 27.72 7.18
CA ALA A 506 9.54 28.44 6.97
C ALA A 506 10.26 27.97 5.70
N VAL A 507 10.38 26.66 5.50
CA VAL A 507 10.97 26.05 4.29
C VAL A 507 10.16 26.40 3.04
N GLN A 508 8.83 26.37 3.13
CA GLN A 508 7.94 26.82 2.06
C GLN A 508 8.15 28.31 1.74
N SER A 509 8.27 29.16 2.75
CA SER A 509 8.53 30.60 2.57
C SER A 509 9.89 30.87 1.92
N ILE A 510 10.92 30.07 2.23
CA ILE A 510 12.22 30.12 1.55
C ILE A 510 12.05 29.71 0.07
N GLY A 511 11.29 28.64 -0.18
CA GLY A 511 10.96 28.20 -1.54
C GLY A 511 10.16 29.20 -2.37
N ASN A 512 9.43 30.12 -1.73
CA ASN A 512 8.74 31.24 -2.40
C ASN A 512 9.68 32.42 -2.73
N LEU A 513 10.98 32.30 -2.45
CA LEU A 513 12.04 33.22 -2.87
C LEU A 513 11.85 34.70 -2.46
N GLY A 514 11.14 34.97 -1.36
CA GLY A 514 10.95 36.35 -0.89
C GLY A 514 9.64 37.03 -1.31
N GLN A 515 8.88 36.46 -2.25
CA GLN A 515 7.73 37.16 -2.89
C GLN A 515 6.57 37.52 -1.94
N GLN A 516 6.49 36.92 -0.75
CA GLN A 516 5.39 37.14 0.22
C GLN A 516 5.89 37.46 1.64
N LEU A 517 7.19 37.68 1.82
CA LEU A 517 7.78 37.94 3.13
C LEU A 517 7.35 39.35 3.63
N GLY A 518 6.57 39.39 4.72
CA GLY A 518 6.09 40.65 5.31
C GLY A 518 4.79 41.21 4.74
N GLN A 519 4.18 40.56 3.74
CA GLN A 519 2.89 40.95 3.18
C GLN A 519 1.89 39.79 3.32
N GLY A 520 0.93 39.90 4.25
CA GLY A 520 -0.12 38.89 4.40
C GLY A 520 -0.65 38.70 5.83
N LYS A 521 -1.43 37.62 6.01
CA LYS A 521 -2.15 37.28 7.26
C LYS A 521 -1.26 36.71 8.38
N GLU A 522 0.03 36.47 8.13
CA GLU A 522 0.94 35.74 9.03
C GLU A 522 2.01 36.63 9.68
N LEU A 523 1.60 37.78 10.24
CA LEU A 523 2.48 38.76 10.90
C LEU A 523 3.35 38.17 12.03
N TRP A 524 2.92 37.07 12.63
CA TRP A 524 3.65 36.35 13.67
C TRP A 524 4.98 35.72 13.19
N MET A 525 5.19 35.58 11.87
CA MET A 525 6.47 35.11 11.30
C MET A 525 7.53 36.21 11.18
N ALA A 526 7.18 37.47 11.44
CA ALA A 526 8.08 38.62 11.29
C ALA A 526 9.47 38.45 11.94
N PRO A 527 9.60 37.89 13.16
CA PRO A 527 10.93 37.68 13.78
C PRO A 527 11.85 36.74 13.00
N LEU A 528 11.29 35.86 12.17
CA LEU A 528 12.04 34.88 11.38
C LEU A 528 12.51 35.45 10.03
N HIS A 529 11.89 36.52 9.54
CA HIS A 529 12.16 37.08 8.21
C HIS A 529 13.65 37.35 7.91
N PRO A 530 14.45 37.93 8.83
CA PRO A 530 15.87 38.16 8.55
C PRO A 530 16.63 36.87 8.22
N PHE A 531 16.32 35.78 8.92
CA PHE A 531 16.93 34.47 8.68
C PHE A 531 16.45 33.86 7.35
N LEU A 532 15.16 33.98 7.02
CA LEU A 532 14.60 33.46 5.77
C LEU A 532 15.24 34.15 4.56
N LEU A 533 15.40 35.47 4.60
CA LEU A 533 16.02 36.23 3.51
C LEU A 533 17.48 35.81 3.27
N GLN A 534 18.25 35.51 4.33
CA GLN A 534 19.61 34.96 4.21
C GLN A 534 19.63 33.57 3.57
N CYS A 535 18.61 32.74 3.84
CA CYS A 535 18.50 31.41 3.24
C CYS A 535 18.11 31.48 1.75
N VAL A 536 17.30 32.47 1.33
CA VAL A 536 16.85 32.61 -0.06
C VAL A 536 18.02 32.76 -1.02
N SER A 537 19.07 33.54 -0.70
CA SER A 537 20.24 33.67 -1.58
C SER A 537 20.96 32.33 -1.77
N ARG A 538 21.19 31.59 -0.68
CA ARG A 538 21.81 30.26 -0.70
C ARG A 538 21.00 29.25 -1.49
N VAL A 539 19.66 29.37 -1.45
CA VAL A 539 18.75 28.52 -2.23
C VAL A 539 18.82 28.85 -3.72
N ARG A 540 18.95 30.12 -4.12
CA ARG A 540 19.20 30.48 -5.53
C ARG A 540 20.48 29.83 -6.06
N ASP A 541 21.59 29.96 -5.33
CA ASP A 541 22.87 29.32 -5.69
C ASP A 541 22.78 27.78 -5.73
N PHE A 542 21.92 27.19 -4.89
CA PHE A 542 21.62 25.77 -4.95
C PHE A 542 20.85 25.40 -6.22
N LEU A 543 19.81 26.16 -6.58
CA LEU A 543 19.00 25.91 -7.77
C LEU A 543 19.83 26.05 -9.06
N ASP A 544 20.71 27.03 -9.14
CA ASP A 544 21.64 27.20 -10.27
C ASP A 544 22.56 25.98 -10.42
N ARG A 545 23.20 25.53 -9.33
CA ARG A 545 24.05 24.33 -9.35
C ARG A 545 23.27 23.04 -9.60
N LEU A 546 21.99 23.00 -9.25
CA LEU A 546 21.15 21.83 -9.45
C LEU A 546 20.94 21.55 -10.94
N VAL A 547 20.70 22.61 -11.72
CA VAL A 547 20.45 22.54 -13.18
C VAL A 547 21.72 22.55 -14.03
N ASP A 548 22.86 22.86 -13.42
CA ASP A 548 24.19 22.75 -14.03
C ASP A 548 24.63 21.28 -14.11
N VAL A 549 24.17 20.59 -15.16
CA VAL A 549 24.49 19.20 -15.49
C VAL A 549 24.78 19.05 -16.98
N ASP A 550 25.75 18.20 -17.35
CA ASP A 550 26.07 17.90 -18.74
C ASP A 550 24.95 17.08 -19.40
N GLY A 551 24.65 17.39 -20.67
CA GLY A 551 23.49 16.85 -21.39
C GLY A 551 23.59 15.36 -21.77
N ASP A 552 24.76 14.74 -21.60
CA ASP A 552 25.05 13.36 -22.04
C ASP A 552 24.85 12.30 -20.93
N GLU A 553 24.44 12.69 -19.71
CA GLU A 553 24.08 11.75 -18.64
C GLU A 553 22.67 11.13 -18.80
N GLU A 554 22.17 10.95 -20.04
CA GLU A 554 21.06 10.01 -20.32
C GLU A 554 21.53 8.52 -20.24
N ALA A 555 22.73 8.28 -19.73
CA ALA A 555 23.35 6.96 -19.61
C ALA A 555 22.73 6.10 -18.49
N GLY A 556 21.72 5.32 -18.87
CA GLY A 556 21.66 3.90 -18.51
C GLY A 556 21.08 3.54 -17.15
N VAL A 557 19.78 3.77 -16.95
CA VAL A 557 19.01 2.87 -16.07
C VAL A 557 18.44 1.75 -16.96
N PRO A 558 18.77 0.46 -16.72
CA PRO A 558 18.23 -0.64 -17.51
C PRO A 558 16.69 -0.62 -17.52
N ALA A 559 16.12 -0.90 -18.69
CA ALA A 559 14.73 -0.70 -19.11
C ALA A 559 13.62 -1.45 -18.33
N ARG A 560 13.85 -1.91 -17.09
CA ARG A 560 12.83 -2.58 -16.26
C ARG A 560 12.96 -2.38 -14.75
N ALA A 561 14.06 -1.83 -14.23
CA ALA A 561 14.26 -1.69 -12.78
C ALA A 561 14.55 -0.24 -12.40
N LEU A 562 13.72 0.35 -11.52
CA LEU A 562 13.94 1.71 -10.98
C LEU A 562 15.32 1.84 -10.30
N PHE A 563 15.83 0.72 -9.79
CA PHE A 563 17.10 0.61 -9.08
C PHE A 563 17.89 -0.61 -9.61
N PRO A 564 19.23 -0.60 -9.57
CA PRO A 564 20.05 -1.77 -9.89
C PRO A 564 19.61 -3.02 -9.10
N PRO A 565 19.73 -4.26 -9.63
CA PRO A 565 19.41 -5.49 -8.88
C PRO A 565 20.19 -5.64 -7.57
N SER A 566 21.39 -5.08 -7.51
CA SER A 566 22.25 -5.01 -6.33
C SER A 566 21.85 -3.94 -5.32
N ALA A 567 20.96 -3.01 -5.70
CA ALA A 567 20.47 -1.99 -4.81
C ALA A 567 19.72 -2.61 -3.63
N ILE A 568 19.93 -2.03 -2.46
CA ILE A 568 19.25 -2.44 -1.25
C ILE A 568 17.81 -1.95 -1.36
N VAL A 569 16.88 -2.90 -1.53
CA VAL A 569 15.44 -2.65 -1.54
C VAL A 569 14.95 -2.36 -0.12
N ARG A 570 15.52 -3.06 0.86
CA ARG A 570 15.15 -2.88 2.27
C ARG A 570 16.29 -3.26 3.20
N GLU A 571 16.46 -2.48 4.27
CA GLU A 571 17.40 -2.79 5.34
C GLU A 571 16.86 -2.41 6.72
N GLY A 572 17.40 -3.04 7.76
CA GLY A 572 17.03 -2.74 9.13
C GLY A 572 17.47 -3.79 10.14
N TYR A 573 17.29 -3.47 11.42
CA TYR A 573 17.53 -4.43 12.48
C TYR A 573 16.34 -5.38 12.64
N LEU A 574 16.59 -6.68 12.56
CA LEU A 574 15.63 -7.73 12.89
C LEU A 574 16.19 -8.66 13.95
N LEU A 575 15.30 -9.30 14.68
CA LEU A 575 15.63 -10.39 15.58
C LEU A 575 15.62 -11.69 14.76
N LYS A 576 16.76 -12.38 14.65
CA LYS A 576 16.93 -13.58 13.81
C LYS A 576 17.13 -14.85 14.63
N ARG A 577 16.48 -15.94 14.21
CA ARG A 577 16.69 -17.29 14.72
C ARG A 577 16.76 -18.27 13.54
N LYS A 578 17.78 -19.14 13.51
CA LYS A 578 17.82 -20.26 12.57
C LYS A 578 17.19 -21.47 13.24
N GLU A 579 16.48 -22.29 12.47
CA GLU A 579 16.05 -23.60 12.94
C GLU A 579 17.28 -24.49 13.23
N GLU A 580 17.33 -25.11 14.41
CA GLU A 580 18.41 -26.02 14.81
C GLU A 580 17.90 -27.46 14.95
N PRO A 581 18.64 -28.47 14.45
CA PRO A 581 18.30 -29.87 14.68
C PRO A 581 18.68 -30.25 16.11
N ALA A 582 17.67 -30.53 16.95
CA ALA A 582 17.73 -31.23 18.24
C ALA A 582 18.88 -30.85 19.21
N GLY A 583 18.56 -30.09 20.26
CA GLY A 583 19.43 -29.91 21.44
C GLY A 583 18.64 -29.35 22.63
N LEU A 584 19.05 -29.70 23.86
CA LEU A 584 18.47 -29.20 25.11
C LEU A 584 18.38 -27.67 25.06
N ALA A 585 17.16 -27.15 24.97
CA ALA A 585 16.92 -25.72 24.99
C ALA A 585 17.33 -25.14 26.35
N THR A 586 18.50 -24.50 26.39
CA THR A 586 18.81 -23.51 27.42
C THR A 586 19.02 -22.16 26.73
N ARG A 587 18.13 -21.21 27.08
CA ARG A 587 18.15 -19.75 26.89
C ARG A 587 19.23 -19.22 25.93
N PHE A 588 18.81 -18.71 24.77
CA PHE A 588 19.18 -17.42 24.12
C PHE A 588 18.77 -17.49 22.64
N ALA A 589 17.48 -17.30 22.37
CA ALA A 589 16.86 -15.99 22.09
C ALA A 589 17.18 -15.51 20.67
N PHE A 590 16.18 -14.99 19.98
CA PHE A 590 16.37 -14.35 18.69
C PHE A 590 17.51 -13.33 18.82
N LYS A 591 18.46 -13.38 17.88
CA LYS A 591 19.66 -12.54 17.93
C LYS A 591 19.44 -11.32 17.05
N LYS A 592 19.64 -10.12 17.59
CA LYS A 592 19.60 -8.88 16.81
C LYS A 592 20.65 -8.93 15.70
N ARG A 593 20.20 -8.74 14.46
CA ARG A 593 21.03 -8.72 13.25
C ARG A 593 20.59 -7.55 12.39
N TYR A 594 21.54 -6.93 11.72
CA TYR A 594 21.23 -6.03 10.64
C TYR A 594 21.02 -6.85 9.38
N VAL A 595 19.94 -6.57 8.65
CA VAL A 595 19.47 -7.33 7.50
C VAL A 595 19.44 -6.42 6.30
N TRP A 596 19.92 -6.92 5.16
CA TRP A 596 19.81 -6.26 3.85
C TRP A 596 19.10 -7.20 2.89
N LEU A 597 18.20 -6.64 2.10
CA LEU A 597 17.56 -7.31 0.99
C LEU A 597 17.85 -6.53 -0.28
N SER A 598 18.43 -7.22 -1.28
CA SER A 598 18.50 -6.77 -2.66
C SER A 598 17.64 -7.69 -3.55
N GLY A 599 17.57 -7.39 -4.85
CA GLY A 599 16.93 -8.29 -5.82
C GLY A 599 17.63 -9.65 -5.96
N GLU A 600 18.87 -9.77 -5.47
CA GLU A 600 19.71 -10.96 -5.64
C GLU A 600 19.96 -11.72 -4.33
N THR A 601 20.07 -11.01 -3.21
CA THR A 601 20.52 -11.60 -1.94
C THR A 601 19.79 -11.06 -0.72
N LEU A 602 19.59 -11.94 0.26
CA LEU A 602 19.21 -11.62 1.63
C LEU A 602 20.45 -11.81 2.54
N SER A 603 20.99 -10.71 3.06
CA SER A 603 22.23 -10.68 3.83
C SER A 603 22.01 -10.31 5.29
N PHE A 604 22.87 -10.84 6.17
CA PHE A 604 22.81 -10.64 7.61
C PHE A 604 24.19 -10.30 8.19
N SER A 605 24.24 -9.39 9.15
CA SER A 605 25.44 -9.11 9.97
C SER A 605 25.09 -8.74 11.41
N LYS A 606 26.10 -8.56 12.27
CA LYS A 606 25.92 -8.05 13.63
C LYS A 606 25.66 -6.53 13.67
N SER A 607 26.32 -5.76 12.80
CA SER A 607 26.22 -4.31 12.68
C SER A 607 26.39 -3.87 11.22
N PRO A 608 25.88 -2.69 10.83
CA PRO A 608 25.96 -2.23 9.45
C PRO A 608 27.40 -2.10 8.91
N GLU A 609 28.34 -1.73 9.79
CA GLU A 609 29.76 -1.57 9.48
C GLU A 609 30.54 -2.90 9.40
N TRP A 610 29.90 -4.02 9.74
CA TRP A 610 30.58 -5.31 9.80
C TRP A 610 30.79 -5.90 8.40
N GLN A 611 32.06 -6.13 8.03
CA GLN A 611 32.45 -6.58 6.68
C GLN A 611 31.98 -8.01 6.34
N MET A 612 31.95 -8.93 7.31
CA MET A 612 31.55 -10.32 7.05
C MET A 612 30.03 -10.46 7.07
N ARG A 613 29.42 -10.64 5.90
CA ARG A 613 27.97 -10.84 5.73
C ARG A 613 27.67 -12.29 5.42
N HIS A 614 26.71 -12.88 6.12
CA HIS A 614 26.11 -14.15 5.69
C HIS A 614 25.01 -13.83 4.70
N SER A 615 25.08 -14.36 3.48
CA SER A 615 24.14 -14.06 2.40
C SER A 615 23.44 -15.32 1.90
N ILE A 616 22.14 -15.19 1.63
CA ILE A 616 21.30 -16.21 1.04
C ILE A 616 20.86 -15.69 -0.33
N PRO A 617 21.11 -16.42 -1.43
CA PRO A 617 20.57 -16.07 -2.74
C PRO A 617 19.04 -16.07 -2.71
N VAL A 618 18.42 -15.03 -3.26
CA VAL A 618 16.95 -14.92 -3.33
C VAL A 618 16.34 -16.08 -4.14
N SER A 619 17.08 -16.61 -5.12
CA SER A 619 16.72 -17.82 -5.89
C SER A 619 16.59 -19.09 -5.04
N HIS A 620 17.13 -19.10 -3.81
CA HIS A 620 17.01 -20.22 -2.87
C HIS A 620 15.79 -20.10 -1.96
N ILE A 621 15.10 -18.95 -1.93
CA ILE A 621 13.91 -18.73 -1.10
C ILE A 621 12.73 -19.46 -1.72
N ARG A 622 12.16 -20.40 -0.95
CA ARG A 622 11.05 -21.27 -1.37
C ARG A 622 9.70 -20.87 -0.79
N ALA A 623 9.69 -20.27 0.41
CA ALA A 623 8.47 -19.70 1.01
C ALA A 623 8.83 -18.56 1.97
N VAL A 624 7.92 -17.59 2.08
CA VAL A 624 8.03 -16.44 2.98
C VAL A 624 6.67 -16.19 3.59
N GLU A 625 6.48 -16.64 4.84
CA GLU A 625 5.16 -16.66 5.48
C GLU A 625 5.21 -16.14 6.91
N ARG A 626 4.03 -15.78 7.43
CA ARG A 626 3.86 -15.52 8.86
C ARG A 626 4.04 -16.81 9.65
N VAL A 627 4.39 -16.63 10.91
CA VAL A 627 4.53 -17.72 11.88
C VAL A 627 3.43 -17.54 12.92
N ASP A 628 2.79 -18.65 13.31
CA ASP A 628 1.79 -18.63 14.36
C ASP A 628 2.38 -18.12 15.68
N GLU A 629 1.65 -17.24 16.37
CA GLU A 629 2.12 -16.66 17.63
C GLU A 629 2.40 -17.73 18.68
N GLY A 630 1.60 -18.81 18.72
CA GLY A 630 1.81 -19.97 19.60
C GLY A 630 3.13 -20.73 19.37
N ALA A 631 3.79 -20.56 18.21
CA ALA A 631 5.06 -21.22 17.92
C ALA A 631 6.18 -20.73 18.84
N PHE A 632 6.24 -19.42 19.12
CA PHE A 632 7.29 -18.82 19.94
C PHE A 632 6.77 -18.01 21.13
N GLN A 633 5.45 -17.80 21.25
CA GLN A 633 4.84 -16.80 22.15
C GLN A 633 5.43 -15.40 21.91
N LEU A 634 5.67 -15.09 20.64
CA LEU A 634 6.22 -13.81 20.21
C LEU A 634 5.37 -13.30 19.04
N PRO A 635 4.92 -12.05 19.08
CA PRO A 635 4.18 -11.46 17.97
C PRO A 635 5.13 -11.13 16.81
N HIS A 636 4.54 -10.93 15.63
CA HIS A 636 5.20 -10.37 14.44
C HIS A 636 6.42 -11.17 13.94
N VAL A 637 6.33 -12.49 14.00
CA VAL A 637 7.35 -13.39 13.48
C VAL A 637 6.99 -13.83 12.06
N MET A 638 7.95 -13.75 11.15
CA MET A 638 7.90 -14.40 9.84
C MET A 638 8.95 -15.50 9.74
N GLN A 639 8.76 -16.38 8.76
CA GLN A 639 9.70 -17.40 8.36
C GLN A 639 10.14 -17.20 6.91
N VAL A 640 11.40 -17.51 6.66
CA VAL A 640 11.99 -17.63 5.33
C VAL A 640 12.48 -19.05 5.18
N VAL A 641 11.79 -19.83 4.36
CA VAL A 641 12.16 -21.21 4.03
C VAL A 641 13.06 -21.18 2.81
N THR A 642 14.27 -21.72 2.95
CA THR A 642 15.26 -21.78 1.88
C THR A 642 15.62 -23.21 1.56
N GLN A 643 16.00 -23.47 0.31
CA GLN A 643 16.56 -24.76 -0.09
C GLN A 643 18.03 -24.61 -0.38
N ASP A 644 18.86 -25.46 0.22
CA ASP A 644 20.28 -25.51 -0.11
C ASP A 644 20.55 -26.36 -1.38
N GLY A 645 21.82 -26.38 -1.83
CA GLY A 645 22.21 -27.15 -3.01
C GLY A 645 22.07 -28.68 -2.87
N THR A 646 21.80 -29.19 -1.66
CA THR A 646 21.54 -30.62 -1.41
C THR A 646 20.05 -30.97 -1.51
N GLY A 647 19.19 -29.96 -1.69
CA GLY A 647 17.74 -30.12 -1.71
C GLY A 647 17.08 -30.03 -0.34
N ALA A 648 17.86 -29.91 0.74
CA ALA A 648 17.34 -29.81 2.10
C ALA A 648 16.74 -28.42 2.37
N LEU A 649 15.59 -28.41 3.05
CA LEU A 649 14.92 -27.18 3.47
C LEU A 649 15.46 -26.70 4.81
N HIS A 650 15.69 -25.39 4.91
CA HIS A 650 16.11 -24.71 6.12
C HIS A 650 15.16 -23.54 6.39
N THR A 651 14.68 -23.44 7.63
CA THR A 651 13.83 -22.33 8.05
C THR A 651 14.61 -21.31 8.87
N THR A 652 14.48 -20.04 8.49
CA THR A 652 14.97 -18.89 9.27
C THR A 652 13.78 -18.08 9.75
N TYR A 653 13.67 -17.92 11.07
CA TYR A 653 12.65 -17.09 11.71
C TYR A 653 13.19 -15.68 11.95
N LEU A 654 12.37 -14.68 11.63
CA LEU A 654 12.69 -13.27 11.75
C LEU A 654 11.55 -12.56 12.48
N GLN A 655 11.84 -11.98 13.63
CA GLN A 655 10.89 -11.19 14.41
C GLN A 655 11.08 -9.70 14.12
N CYS A 656 9.96 -9.02 13.84
CA CYS A 656 9.87 -7.60 13.58
C CYS A 656 9.36 -6.84 14.81
N LYS A 657 9.55 -5.51 14.83
CA LYS A 657 9.14 -4.64 15.94
C LYS A 657 7.62 -4.48 16.05
N ASN A 658 6.91 -4.51 14.92
CA ASN A 658 5.46 -4.34 14.82
C ASN A 658 4.92 -4.99 13.53
N VAL A 659 3.59 -5.05 13.40
CA VAL A 659 2.91 -5.68 12.26
C VAL A 659 3.19 -4.99 10.91
N ASN A 660 3.41 -3.67 10.88
CA ASN A 660 3.75 -2.96 9.64
C ASN A 660 5.12 -3.36 9.13
N GLU A 661 6.12 -3.38 10.02
CA GLU A 661 7.47 -3.82 9.65
C GLU A 661 7.46 -5.28 9.17
N LEU A 662 6.70 -6.15 9.84
CA LEU A 662 6.46 -7.53 9.40
C LEU A 662 5.90 -7.57 7.97
N ASN A 663 4.79 -6.86 7.71
CA ASN A 663 4.12 -6.90 6.40
C ASN A 663 4.96 -6.32 5.28
N GLN A 664 5.71 -5.25 5.57
CA GLN A 664 6.63 -4.68 4.60
C GLN A 664 7.81 -5.61 4.29
N TRP A 665 8.37 -6.30 5.30
CA TRP A 665 9.41 -7.31 5.06
C TRP A 665 8.88 -8.55 4.32
N LEU A 666 7.69 -9.04 4.67
CA LEU A 666 6.99 -10.10 3.94
C LEU A 666 6.82 -9.69 2.47
N SER A 667 6.29 -8.49 2.22
CA SER A 667 6.10 -7.94 0.89
C SER A 667 7.41 -7.89 0.10
N ALA A 668 8.45 -7.26 0.66
CA ALA A 668 9.73 -7.10 -0.01
C ALA A 668 10.39 -8.45 -0.36
N LEU A 669 10.37 -9.42 0.57
CA LEU A 669 10.90 -10.76 0.35
C LEU A 669 10.08 -11.57 -0.67
N ARG A 670 8.75 -11.47 -0.63
CA ARG A 670 7.84 -12.13 -1.60
C ARG A 670 8.06 -11.60 -3.01
N LYS A 671 8.23 -10.26 -3.16
CA LYS A 671 8.54 -9.59 -4.42
C LYS A 671 9.93 -9.95 -4.95
N ALA A 672 10.96 -9.86 -4.11
CA ALA A 672 12.33 -10.24 -4.50
C ALA A 672 12.38 -11.70 -4.98
N SER A 673 11.72 -12.62 -4.26
CA SER A 673 11.67 -14.04 -4.62
C SER A 673 10.61 -14.41 -5.66
N ALA A 674 9.80 -13.46 -6.15
CA ALA A 674 8.72 -13.72 -7.11
C ALA A 674 9.16 -14.46 -8.39
N PRO A 675 10.32 -14.17 -8.99
CA PRO A 675 10.78 -14.87 -10.19
C PRO A 675 11.15 -16.35 -9.96
N ASN A 676 11.21 -16.83 -8.71
CA ASN A 676 11.57 -18.22 -8.41
C ASN A 676 10.40 -19.18 -8.74
N PRO A 677 10.53 -20.08 -9.72
CA PRO A 677 9.44 -20.99 -10.10
C PRO A 677 9.20 -22.10 -9.08
N ASN A 678 10.17 -22.40 -8.23
CA ASN A 678 10.10 -23.54 -7.31
C ASN A 678 9.60 -23.13 -5.92
N LYS A 679 8.61 -22.22 -5.83
CA LYS A 679 8.01 -21.87 -4.53
C LYS A 679 7.19 -23.04 -3.99
N LEU A 680 7.20 -23.22 -2.67
CA LEU A 680 6.35 -24.22 -2.00
C LEU A 680 4.89 -23.75 -2.06
N ALA A 681 3.97 -24.67 -2.31
CA ALA A 681 2.53 -24.40 -2.26
C ALA A 681 1.97 -24.35 -0.82
N ALA A 682 2.64 -25.03 0.11
CA ALA A 682 2.28 -25.07 1.52
C ALA A 682 3.53 -25.11 2.41
N CYS A 683 3.44 -24.55 3.61
CA CYS A 683 4.48 -24.64 4.63
C CYS A 683 3.84 -24.78 6.03
N HIS A 684 4.66 -25.18 7.01
CA HIS A 684 4.24 -25.18 8.41
C HIS A 684 4.36 -23.77 8.98
N PRO A 685 3.29 -23.13 9.49
CA PRO A 685 3.37 -21.84 10.18
C PRO A 685 3.93 -21.96 11.60
N GLY A 686 4.13 -23.20 12.09
CA GLY A 686 4.74 -23.48 13.39
C GLY A 686 6.26 -23.68 13.33
N ALA A 687 6.83 -24.08 14.46
CA ALA A 687 8.22 -24.51 14.59
C ALA A 687 8.30 -26.00 14.91
N PHE A 688 9.32 -26.69 14.42
CA PHE A 688 9.57 -28.08 14.81
C PHE A 688 10.30 -28.14 16.16
N ARG A 689 9.63 -28.58 17.23
CA ARG A 689 10.20 -28.72 18.57
C ARG A 689 9.62 -29.91 19.32
N SER A 690 10.41 -30.54 20.18
CA SER A 690 9.97 -31.72 20.95
C SER A 690 9.43 -32.85 20.07
N ALA A 691 10.13 -33.12 18.96
CA ALA A 691 9.81 -34.14 17.96
C ALA A 691 8.41 -34.00 17.31
N ARG A 692 7.88 -32.77 17.22
CA ARG A 692 6.64 -32.47 16.50
C ARG A 692 6.62 -31.02 16.00
N TRP A 693 5.77 -30.74 15.01
CA TRP A 693 5.43 -29.38 14.61
C TRP A 693 4.47 -28.73 15.62
N THR A 694 4.67 -27.45 15.95
CA THR A 694 3.76 -26.74 16.88
C THR A 694 2.42 -26.37 16.27
N CYS A 695 2.31 -26.33 14.94
CA CYS A 695 1.07 -25.99 14.25
C CYS A 695 0.12 -27.21 14.20
N CYS A 696 0.49 -28.22 13.42
CA CYS A 696 -0.34 -29.41 13.13
C CYS A 696 0.00 -30.65 13.96
N LEU A 697 0.94 -30.55 14.90
CA LEU A 697 1.36 -31.64 15.79
C LEU A 697 1.98 -32.87 15.08
N GLN A 698 2.23 -32.78 13.77
CA GLN A 698 2.90 -33.83 12.99
C GLN A 698 4.29 -34.15 13.55
N ALA A 699 4.59 -35.44 13.73
CA ALA A 699 5.85 -35.89 14.32
C ALA A 699 7.02 -35.87 13.32
N GLU A 700 6.72 -35.99 12.03
CA GLU A 700 7.73 -35.99 10.98
C GLU A 700 8.15 -34.59 10.58
N ARG A 701 9.46 -34.32 10.58
CA ARG A 701 10.01 -33.03 10.15
C ARG A 701 9.80 -32.76 8.66
N SER A 702 9.82 -33.83 7.84
CA SER A 702 9.60 -33.78 6.39
C SER A 702 8.13 -33.76 5.99
N ALA A 703 7.20 -33.75 6.95
CA ALA A 703 5.78 -33.70 6.66
C ALA A 703 5.42 -32.49 5.77
N ALA A 704 4.49 -32.69 4.84
CA ALA A 704 3.97 -31.62 4.00
C ALA A 704 3.42 -30.47 4.85
N GLY A 705 3.57 -29.23 4.37
CA GLY A 705 3.11 -28.04 5.09
C GLY A 705 1.60 -28.05 5.33
N CYS A 706 1.17 -27.63 6.52
CA CYS A 706 -0.25 -27.64 6.91
C CYS A 706 -1.03 -26.37 6.53
N SER A 707 -0.35 -25.29 6.14
CA SER A 707 -0.97 -24.03 5.71
C SER A 707 -0.50 -23.65 4.30
N ARG A 708 -1.36 -22.99 3.52
CA ARG A 708 -1.05 -22.55 2.15
C ARG A 708 -0.05 -21.39 2.18
N THR A 709 0.76 -21.25 1.13
CA THR A 709 1.64 -20.08 1.01
C THR A 709 0.90 -18.90 0.37
N HIS A 710 1.05 -17.71 0.95
CA HIS A 710 0.38 -16.47 0.53
C HIS A 710 1.32 -15.60 -0.30
N SER A 711 2.06 -16.23 -1.22
CA SER A 711 3.14 -15.57 -1.97
C SER A 711 2.68 -14.42 -2.88
N ALA A 712 1.39 -14.38 -3.23
CA ALA A 712 0.78 -13.32 -4.06
C ALA A 712 0.36 -12.08 -3.25
N VAL A 713 0.20 -12.18 -1.93
CA VAL A 713 -0.22 -11.07 -1.08
C VAL A 713 0.97 -10.17 -0.79
N THR A 714 1.01 -8.99 -1.40
CA THR A 714 2.10 -8.03 -1.23
C THR A 714 1.58 -6.59 -1.10
N LEU A 715 2.30 -5.76 -0.36
CA LEU A 715 2.01 -4.32 -0.21
C LEU A 715 2.79 -3.54 -1.26
N GLY A 716 2.13 -2.68 -2.01
CA GLY A 716 2.74 -1.71 -2.92
C GLY A 716 3.68 -0.78 -2.18
N ASP A 717 4.84 -0.54 -2.76
CA ASP A 717 5.90 0.31 -2.22
C ASP A 717 6.44 1.24 -3.33
N TRP A 718 7.03 2.37 -2.95
CA TRP A 718 7.67 3.28 -3.91
C TRP A 718 8.91 2.64 -4.56
N SER A 719 9.48 1.61 -3.91
CA SER A 719 10.61 0.82 -4.42
C SER A 719 10.21 -0.30 -5.40
N ASP A 720 8.93 -0.44 -5.70
CA ASP A 720 8.43 -1.53 -6.54
C ASP A 720 9.00 -1.51 -7.96
N PRO A 721 9.31 -2.69 -8.54
CA PRO A 721 9.76 -2.77 -9.91
C PRO A 721 8.67 -2.26 -10.87
N LEU A 722 9.10 -1.75 -12.02
CA LEU A 722 8.18 -1.28 -13.06
C LEU A 722 7.61 -2.48 -13.81
N ASP A 723 6.29 -2.50 -13.96
CA ASP A 723 5.58 -3.46 -14.81
C ASP A 723 4.95 -2.71 -15.99
N PRO A 724 5.68 -2.57 -17.12
CA PRO A 724 5.20 -1.77 -18.25
C PRO A 724 3.91 -2.31 -18.86
N ASP A 725 3.65 -3.62 -18.76
CA ASP A 725 2.44 -4.23 -19.31
C ASP A 725 1.24 -3.94 -18.41
N ALA A 726 1.40 -4.00 -17.09
CA ALA A 726 0.35 -3.59 -16.15
C ALA A 726 0.05 -2.08 -16.24
N GLU A 727 1.07 -1.24 -16.44
CA GLU A 727 0.85 0.19 -16.64
C GLU A 727 0.19 0.49 -17.99
N ALA A 728 0.59 -0.19 -19.06
CA ALA A 728 -0.07 -0.11 -20.36
C ALA A 728 -1.55 -0.52 -20.30
N GLN A 729 -1.85 -1.63 -19.60
CA GLN A 729 -3.23 -2.08 -19.37
C GLN A 729 -4.07 -1.01 -18.66
N THR A 730 -3.48 -0.34 -17.67
CA THR A 730 -4.18 0.74 -16.95
C THR A 730 -4.46 1.94 -17.86
N VAL A 731 -3.49 2.34 -18.70
CA VAL A 731 -3.68 3.42 -19.68
C VAL A 731 -4.77 3.07 -20.70
N TYR A 732 -4.74 1.84 -21.23
CA TYR A 732 -5.80 1.32 -22.10
C TYR A 732 -7.19 1.42 -21.45
N ARG A 733 -7.34 1.04 -20.17
CA ARG A 733 -8.63 1.16 -19.47
C ARG A 733 -9.11 2.61 -19.37
N GLN A 734 -8.21 3.57 -19.10
CA GLN A 734 -8.58 4.98 -19.06
C GLN A 734 -9.06 5.47 -20.43
N LEU A 735 -8.37 5.07 -21.49
CA LEU A 735 -8.78 5.38 -22.86
C LEU A 735 -10.14 4.77 -23.23
N LEU A 736 -10.43 3.55 -22.76
CA LEU A 736 -11.74 2.93 -22.96
C LEU A 736 -12.88 3.72 -22.34
N LEU A 737 -12.70 4.28 -21.14
CA LEU A 737 -13.71 5.13 -20.51
C LEU A 737 -14.03 6.39 -21.34
N GLY A 738 -13.03 6.92 -22.07
CA GLY A 738 -13.16 8.07 -22.96
C GLY A 738 -13.50 7.72 -24.42
N ARG A 739 -13.66 6.44 -24.76
CA ARG A 739 -13.77 5.98 -26.17
C ARG A 739 -14.95 6.59 -26.92
N ASP A 740 -16.11 6.74 -26.27
CA ASP A 740 -17.29 7.31 -26.92
C ASP A 740 -17.14 8.82 -27.14
N GLN A 741 -16.42 9.53 -26.26
CA GLN A 741 -16.07 10.94 -26.48
C GLN A 741 -15.08 11.10 -27.64
N LEU A 742 -14.12 10.17 -27.78
CA LEU A 742 -13.21 10.15 -28.94
C LEU A 742 -13.97 9.95 -30.26
N ARG A 743 -14.96 9.05 -30.28
CA ARG A 743 -15.83 8.83 -31.45
C ARG A 743 -16.65 10.08 -31.77
N LEU A 744 -17.22 10.73 -30.74
CA LEU A 744 -17.98 11.96 -30.92
C LEU A 744 -17.10 13.07 -31.51
N LYS A 745 -15.89 13.28 -30.97
CA LYS A 745 -14.92 14.25 -31.50
C LYS A 745 -14.57 13.98 -32.97
N LEU A 746 -14.32 12.72 -33.33
CA LEU A 746 -14.03 12.36 -34.73
C LEU A 746 -15.21 12.68 -35.67
N LEU A 747 -16.45 12.50 -35.20
CA LEU A 747 -17.66 12.82 -35.95
C LEU A 747 -17.93 14.33 -36.04
N GLU A 748 -17.77 15.06 -34.94
CA GLU A 748 -17.87 16.53 -34.90
C GLU A 748 -16.86 17.18 -35.84
N ASP A 749 -15.62 16.71 -35.78
CA ASP A 749 -14.56 17.10 -36.68
C ASP A 749 -14.93 16.80 -38.15
N SER A 750 -15.53 15.66 -38.46
CA SER A 750 -15.96 15.32 -39.83
C SER A 750 -17.12 16.19 -40.36
N ASN A 751 -18.02 16.67 -39.48
CA ASN A 751 -19.15 17.51 -39.86
C ASN A 751 -18.75 18.98 -40.08
N MET A 752 -17.68 19.45 -39.42
CA MET A 752 -17.14 20.80 -39.63
C MET A 752 -16.53 21.00 -41.03
N ASP A 753 -16.17 19.93 -41.75
CA ASP A 753 -15.77 20.03 -43.17
C ASP A 753 -16.95 20.37 -44.10
N THR A 754 -18.20 20.20 -43.65
CA THR A 754 -19.40 20.44 -44.47
C THR A 754 -20.11 21.76 -44.19
N THR A 755 -19.78 22.47 -43.10
CA THR A 755 -20.40 23.75 -42.75
C THR A 755 -19.41 24.66 -42.02
N LEU A 756 -19.05 25.77 -42.67
CA LEU A 756 -18.32 26.95 -42.14
C LEU A 756 -16.78 26.91 -42.19
N GLU A 757 -16.22 27.35 -43.32
CA GLU A 757 -14.82 27.81 -43.48
C GLU A 757 -14.51 29.15 -42.77
N ALA A 758 -15.33 29.63 -41.84
CA ALA A 758 -15.09 30.92 -41.19
C ALA A 758 -15.77 31.02 -39.82
N ASP A 759 -15.12 30.54 -38.75
CA ASP A 759 -15.11 31.22 -37.43
C ASP A 759 -14.36 30.49 -36.29
N THR A 760 -13.87 29.27 -36.50
CA THR A 760 -13.02 28.60 -35.49
C THR A 760 -11.55 28.91 -35.77
N GLY A 761 -10.91 29.71 -34.91
CA GLY A 761 -9.49 30.13 -35.03
C GLY A 761 -8.43 29.02 -34.93
N ALA A 762 -8.73 27.79 -35.32
CA ALA A 762 -7.81 26.66 -35.36
C ALA A 762 -7.30 26.41 -36.79
N CYS A 763 -5.98 26.24 -36.95
CA CYS A 763 -5.36 25.97 -38.25
C CYS A 763 -5.85 24.63 -38.83
N PRO A 764 -6.29 24.54 -40.10
CA PRO A 764 -6.78 23.31 -40.73
C PRO A 764 -5.83 22.10 -40.61
N GLU A 765 -4.51 22.34 -40.64
CA GLU A 765 -3.50 21.29 -40.47
C GLU A 765 -3.51 20.68 -39.06
N VAL A 766 -3.78 21.47 -38.01
CA VAL A 766 -3.84 20.99 -36.63
C VAL A 766 -5.06 20.09 -36.42
N LEU A 767 -6.20 20.49 -37.00
CA LEU A 767 -7.44 19.71 -36.97
C LEU A 767 -7.26 18.37 -37.71
N ALA A 768 -6.60 18.38 -38.87
CA ALA A 768 -6.29 17.16 -39.63
C ALA A 768 -5.38 16.19 -38.84
N ARG A 769 -4.35 16.71 -38.16
CA ARG A 769 -3.47 15.91 -37.29
C ARG A 769 -4.24 15.33 -36.10
N GLN A 770 -5.14 16.11 -35.49
CA GLN A 770 -5.95 15.67 -34.35
C GLN A 770 -6.92 14.55 -34.75
N ARG A 771 -7.56 14.66 -35.92
CA ARG A 771 -8.38 13.59 -36.50
C ARG A 771 -7.57 12.32 -36.74
N ALA A 772 -6.39 12.43 -37.35
CA ALA A 772 -5.52 11.29 -37.62
C ALA A 772 -5.05 10.58 -36.33
N ALA A 773 -4.65 11.35 -35.31
CA ALA A 773 -4.28 10.80 -34.00
C ALA A 773 -5.47 10.11 -33.32
N THR A 774 -6.66 10.71 -33.37
CA THR A 774 -7.91 10.13 -32.85
C THR A 774 -8.24 8.81 -33.53
N ALA A 775 -8.15 8.75 -34.86
CA ALA A 775 -8.42 7.53 -35.63
C ALA A 775 -7.45 6.40 -35.30
N ARG A 776 -6.13 6.67 -35.27
CA ARG A 776 -5.10 5.69 -34.89
C ARG A 776 -5.30 5.16 -33.47
N LEU A 777 -5.66 6.03 -32.54
CA LEU A 777 -5.93 5.64 -31.16
C LEU A 777 -7.15 4.72 -31.06
N LEU A 778 -8.24 5.03 -31.78
CA LEU A 778 -9.44 4.19 -31.83
C LEU A 778 -9.17 2.81 -32.47
N GLU A 779 -8.31 2.74 -33.50
CA GLU A 779 -7.89 1.49 -34.11
C GLU A 779 -7.13 0.60 -33.12
N VAL A 780 -6.13 1.16 -32.43
CA VAL A 780 -5.38 0.43 -31.40
C VAL A 780 -6.27 -0.04 -30.24
N LEU A 781 -7.25 0.78 -29.83
CA LEU A 781 -8.23 0.36 -28.82
C LEU A 781 -9.08 -0.81 -29.31
N ALA A 782 -9.53 -0.79 -30.57
CA ALA A 782 -10.30 -1.89 -31.14
C ALA A 782 -9.48 -3.19 -31.23
N ASP A 783 -8.18 -3.10 -31.51
CA ASP A 783 -7.28 -4.26 -31.57
C ASP A 783 -7.05 -4.87 -30.18
N LEU A 784 -6.84 -4.02 -29.18
CA LEU A 784 -6.74 -4.44 -27.79
C LEU A 784 -8.04 -5.05 -27.26
N ASP A 785 -9.20 -4.50 -27.64
CA ASP A 785 -10.51 -5.07 -27.30
C ASP A 785 -10.66 -6.49 -27.86
N ARG A 786 -10.35 -6.69 -29.16
CA ARG A 786 -10.39 -8.03 -29.79
C ARG A 786 -9.42 -9.01 -29.13
N ALA A 787 -8.20 -8.58 -28.81
CA ALA A 787 -7.24 -9.42 -28.10
C ALA A 787 -7.78 -9.84 -26.71
N HIS A 788 -8.39 -8.93 -25.95
CA HIS A 788 -9.01 -9.28 -24.67
C HIS A 788 -10.13 -10.32 -24.84
N GLU A 789 -10.99 -10.18 -25.85
CA GLU A 789 -12.08 -11.11 -26.14
C GLU A 789 -11.55 -12.51 -26.51
N GLU A 790 -10.54 -12.59 -27.40
CA GLU A 790 -9.93 -13.85 -27.82
C GLU A 790 -9.31 -14.62 -26.64
N PHE A 791 -8.56 -13.93 -25.78
CA PHE A 791 -7.97 -14.54 -24.58
C PHE A 791 -9.03 -14.98 -23.58
N GLN A 792 -10.13 -14.24 -23.43
CA GLN A 792 -11.24 -14.64 -22.58
C GLN A 792 -11.92 -15.91 -23.08
N GLN A 793 -12.16 -16.03 -24.39
CA GLN A 793 -12.75 -17.22 -24.99
C GLN A 793 -11.85 -18.45 -24.84
N GLN A 794 -10.53 -18.29 -25.02
CA GLN A 794 -9.57 -19.38 -24.81
C GLN A 794 -9.54 -19.87 -23.36
N GLU A 795 -9.65 -18.98 -22.37
CA GLU A 795 -9.75 -19.37 -20.96
C GLU A 795 -11.05 -20.13 -20.66
N GLN A 796 -12.19 -19.67 -21.18
CA GLN A 796 -13.47 -20.35 -21.00
C GLN A 796 -13.49 -21.74 -21.67
N GLY A 797 -12.87 -21.88 -22.85
CA GLY A 797 -12.70 -23.17 -23.52
C GLY A 797 -11.82 -24.15 -22.73
N LYS A 798 -10.74 -23.65 -22.10
CA LYS A 798 -9.89 -24.46 -21.20
C LYS A 798 -10.57 -24.81 -19.88
N ALA A 799 -11.45 -23.97 -19.36
CA ALA A 799 -12.23 -24.28 -18.14
C ALA A 799 -13.33 -25.32 -18.39
N ALA A 800 -13.88 -25.37 -19.62
CA ALA A 800 -14.86 -26.38 -20.02
C ALA A 800 -14.24 -27.77 -20.24
N LEU A 801 -12.97 -27.82 -20.64
CA LEU A 801 -12.15 -29.03 -20.67
C LEU A 801 -11.49 -29.20 -19.30
N GLY A 802 -12.20 -29.77 -18.33
CA GLY A 802 -11.68 -30.02 -16.97
C GLY A 802 -10.30 -30.69 -16.96
N PRO A 803 -9.55 -30.63 -15.85
CA PRO A 803 -8.18 -31.14 -15.79
C PRO A 803 -8.16 -32.62 -16.18
N LEU A 804 -7.57 -32.92 -17.33
CA LEU A 804 -7.11 -34.27 -17.64
C LEU A 804 -6.05 -34.59 -16.59
N GLY A 805 -6.43 -35.44 -15.62
CA GLY A 805 -5.56 -35.83 -14.52
C GLY A 805 -4.28 -36.52 -15.02
N PRO A 806 -3.25 -36.65 -14.16
CA PRO A 806 -2.30 -37.72 -14.34
C PRO A 806 -3.00 -39.09 -14.25
#